data_AF-A0A1G9YFM6-F1
#
_entry.id   AF-A0A1G9YFM6-F1
#
_cell.length_a   1.000
_cell.length_b   1.000
_cell.length_c   1.000
_cell.angle_alpha   90.00
_cell.angle_beta   90.00
_cell.angle_gamma   90.00
#
_symmetry.space_group_name_H-M   'P 1'
#
loop_
_entity.id
_entity.type
_entity.pdbx_description
1 polymer ?
#
loop_
_entity_poly.entity_id
_entity_poly.type
_entity_poly.pdbx_seq_one_letter_code
_entity_poly.pdbx_strand_id
1 'polypeptide(L)'
;MSAEGTRKSIDDVLTLSPELTEGDGLIKGQIRLYDVESDAETLESDARRFFDRTLLTGGLEDSMKRLRDTLQGEDNIRLHEMYGPYGTGKSHQMVAMYHCFKSPDIVGDWASDRIEGLDDVLPEDALPVVVSLQKQQYEYLWEPLFERLDYEPNEEEYDEDGGYPTIDVIQDAVGDRTVAFFMDELEDWFGSLTGRRKEANRGFLQALFETTSRPNTELFAFVSVLREGSGVHDILARENDRVQVNMSNQVDIKEVLRHRLVDSIDDRSGMRALVDQYIEAYADTDYVDLPSGLRDEMYETYPFHPVLIDSMKTRFFAETESGATRGMLYLFARVLVDRFQETDLITHGEVDAVDYNDELTRINVEHSRANCCFDDITDRLADADIPYGRPILSTVLIYSLTPGLAEGATTSDIVIGTYHAGDRINDIIVDLERLQGEVYHLWRSDDRYVIREDENPRSLVKNAARDVEDDEAMDLIGDTVEKLFGSGAYAVGFNTDGTLESVPDSQNIKVVVKNGPWDEESVAEIIKNQPAGRQWRNTLAFVQPKNGKSISPTSQQEKFLGKAKEVIGADLRKADENLSEEIRDDIEDLHEEYEGELLKRLESAYGELIDGDDLLNEFDYAAEISLENRVATEPVLNASNIAGAVKADPFDLQRHVWDIVQDRLKTRSETTIDDIYEQFLMSPTYPIPGSVTDIVQAVENGLEGKPVLAHDGSGFKDELRGLTQDTVLVLESDVEKWSTDEVESELRSQFGAGTKEVDLGTFELELRQRTDVWIYDQSPEDAVKMAAGRLANADHYVLVSGSEILDKVRSDATLRDVSDAETIGPNEVRSRIEEAIEAAGEANTSQVLTAIRNDPEVYLPKDDTDSAFRSAVSSLLSDGYKIKTGGDYVSTLGDREPTSVVVAPMVADDVGEQILDHIRGLDEEETFKVQSIQTNCAPSESEAAVKHFLLANLGKSDPHYVVGATGSEDPADWFPGAGFRIPPEEGWTFEYQGDSPAEMRKEWNDSHESGSVSYGSLSFNTNGDGAAPGGLQGIAEFQLAHADLQLELGQSHEVVADILENIPEAATGIDITIQFE
;
A
#
# COMPACT_ATOMS: atom_id res chain seq x y z
N MET A 1 8.49 -49.28 41.75
CA MET A 1 7.22 -49.91 42.14
C MET A 1 6.15 -49.21 41.33
N SER A 2 5.63 -49.88 40.32
CA SER A 2 4.58 -49.41 39.42
C SER A 2 3.25 -49.43 40.18
N ALA A 3 2.74 -48.26 40.52
CA ALA A 3 1.38 -48.09 41.00
C ALA A 3 0.48 -47.79 39.79
N GLU A 4 0.19 -48.82 38.98
CA GLU A 4 -1.07 -48.84 38.23
C GLU A 4 -2.16 -49.10 39.28
N GLY A 5 -2.53 -48.04 40.00
CA GLY A 5 -3.76 -48.02 40.77
C GLY A 5 -4.86 -47.57 39.83
N THR A 6 -5.86 -48.41 39.60
CA THR A 6 -7.10 -48.02 38.94
C THR A 6 -7.61 -46.74 39.61
N ARG A 7 -7.80 -45.67 38.83
CA ARG A 7 -8.33 -44.39 39.31
C ARG A 7 -9.71 -44.66 39.93
N LYS A 8 -9.87 -44.35 41.21
CA LYS A 8 -11.15 -44.50 41.91
C LYS A 8 -12.13 -43.47 41.35
N SER A 9 -13.30 -43.89 40.93
CA SER A 9 -14.39 -42.99 40.52
C SER A 9 -15.24 -42.57 41.73
N ILE A 10 -16.09 -41.55 41.54
CA ILE A 10 -16.96 -41.04 42.62
C ILE A 10 -17.87 -42.16 43.17
N ASP A 11 -18.34 -43.08 42.32
CA ASP A 11 -19.19 -44.22 42.69
C ASP A 11 -18.51 -45.26 43.60
N ASP A 12 -17.18 -45.29 43.67
CA ASP A 12 -16.44 -46.10 44.65
C ASP A 12 -16.48 -45.51 46.07
N VAL A 13 -16.91 -44.24 46.22
CA VAL A 13 -16.75 -43.46 47.45
C VAL A 13 -18.09 -43.05 48.08
N LEU A 14 -19.10 -42.74 47.27
CA LEU A 14 -20.39 -42.24 47.75
C LEU A 14 -21.58 -42.86 47.02
N THR A 15 -22.76 -42.76 47.65
CA THR A 15 -24.06 -43.10 47.07
C THR A 15 -24.81 -41.84 46.69
N LEU A 16 -25.33 -41.77 45.46
CA LEU A 16 -26.15 -40.66 44.97
C LEU A 16 -27.49 -40.59 45.72
N SER A 17 -28.00 -39.37 45.87
CA SER A 17 -29.34 -39.14 46.39
C SER A 17 -30.40 -39.86 45.54
N PRO A 18 -31.41 -40.50 46.17
CA PRO A 18 -32.54 -41.07 45.44
C PRO A 18 -33.26 -40.04 44.56
N GLU A 19 -33.14 -38.74 44.88
CA GLU A 19 -33.66 -37.65 44.04
C GLU A 19 -33.12 -37.70 42.60
N LEU A 20 -31.87 -38.11 42.40
CA LEU A 20 -31.23 -38.18 41.09
C LEU A 20 -31.60 -39.46 40.31
N THR A 21 -32.11 -40.47 41.01
CA THR A 21 -32.39 -41.80 40.44
C THR A 21 -33.88 -42.14 40.34
N GLU A 22 -34.75 -41.40 41.04
CA GLU A 22 -36.19 -41.69 41.13
C GLU A 22 -37.08 -40.64 40.45
N GLY A 23 -37.68 -40.97 39.31
CA GLY A 23 -38.70 -40.17 38.61
C GLY A 23 -38.42 -39.92 37.13
N ASP A 24 -39.28 -39.16 36.46
CA ASP A 24 -39.18 -38.84 35.02
C ASP A 24 -38.21 -37.67 34.70
N GLY A 25 -37.48 -37.13 35.68
CA GLY A 25 -36.49 -36.06 35.47
C GLY A 25 -35.46 -35.95 36.60
N LEU A 26 -34.29 -35.40 36.29
CA LEU A 26 -33.11 -35.32 37.18
C LEU A 26 -33.38 -34.67 38.54
N ILE A 27 -33.98 -33.48 38.56
CA ILE A 27 -34.36 -32.76 39.78
C ILE A 27 -35.66 -32.00 39.55
N LYS A 28 -36.62 -32.08 40.49
CA LYS A 28 -37.78 -31.19 40.45
C LYS A 28 -37.33 -29.78 40.80
N GLY A 29 -37.19 -28.97 39.75
CA GLY A 29 -36.71 -27.60 39.90
C GLY A 29 -37.68 -26.70 40.66
N GLN A 30 -39.01 -26.85 40.51
CA GLN A 30 -40.02 -25.96 41.10
C GLN A 30 -40.91 -26.67 42.10
N ILE A 31 -40.93 -26.16 43.34
CA ILE A 31 -41.93 -26.54 44.33
C ILE A 31 -43.14 -25.63 44.18
N ARG A 32 -44.34 -26.24 44.13
CA ARG A 32 -45.61 -25.55 43.94
C ARG A 32 -46.53 -25.92 45.08
N LEU A 33 -46.96 -24.93 45.86
CA LEU A 33 -47.80 -25.19 47.02
C LEU A 33 -49.10 -25.93 46.65
N TYR A 34 -49.71 -25.63 45.50
CA TYR A 34 -50.93 -26.29 45.07
C TYR A 34 -50.78 -27.76 44.65
N ASP A 35 -49.55 -28.27 44.54
CA ASP A 35 -49.30 -29.69 44.25
C ASP A 35 -49.44 -30.55 45.51
N VAL A 36 -49.56 -29.97 46.72
CA VAL A 36 -49.79 -30.74 47.97
C VAL A 36 -51.13 -31.47 47.99
N GLU A 37 -52.11 -31.00 47.21
CA GLU A 37 -53.43 -31.60 47.06
C GLU A 37 -53.55 -32.47 45.80
N SER A 38 -52.44 -32.76 45.12
CA SER A 38 -52.44 -33.54 43.88
C SER A 38 -52.54 -35.04 44.14
N ASP A 39 -53.44 -35.71 43.41
CA ASP A 39 -53.57 -37.16 43.38
C ASP A 39 -52.42 -37.87 42.61
N ALA A 40 -51.50 -37.11 42.01
CA ALA A 40 -50.46 -37.62 41.10
C ALA A 40 -49.12 -37.99 41.79
N GLU A 41 -49.14 -38.34 43.09
CA GLU A 41 -47.93 -38.68 43.89
C GLU A 41 -46.76 -37.69 43.69
N THR A 42 -47.08 -36.38 43.73
CA THR A 42 -46.09 -35.31 43.62
C THR A 42 -45.18 -35.27 44.84
N LEU A 43 -43.97 -34.70 44.70
CA LEU A 43 -43.06 -34.51 45.82
C LEU A 43 -43.72 -33.72 46.97
N GLU A 44 -44.55 -32.73 46.64
CA GLU A 44 -45.24 -31.88 47.62
C GLU A 44 -46.35 -32.60 48.38
N SER A 45 -47.00 -33.63 47.81
CA SER A 45 -48.06 -34.36 48.50
C SER A 45 -47.55 -35.49 49.40
N ASP A 46 -46.35 -36.03 49.13
CA ASP A 46 -45.67 -36.99 49.99
C ASP A 46 -44.78 -36.30 51.03
N ALA A 47 -45.29 -36.15 52.25
CA ALA A 47 -44.58 -35.49 53.34
C ALA A 47 -43.22 -36.14 53.66
N ARG A 48 -43.12 -37.47 53.64
CA ARG A 48 -41.87 -38.15 53.99
C ARG A 48 -40.80 -37.87 52.94
N ARG A 49 -41.15 -38.07 51.66
CA ARG A 49 -40.25 -37.79 50.54
C ARG A 49 -39.85 -36.31 50.48
N PHE A 50 -40.79 -35.41 50.79
CA PHE A 50 -40.53 -33.97 50.85
C PHE A 50 -39.50 -33.61 51.92
N PHE A 51 -39.67 -34.11 53.15
CA PHE A 51 -38.78 -33.79 54.27
C PHE A 51 -37.42 -34.48 54.19
N ASP A 52 -37.33 -35.68 53.61
CA ASP A 52 -36.06 -36.34 53.32
C ASP A 52 -35.18 -35.50 52.38
N ARG A 53 -35.79 -34.72 51.48
CA ARG A 53 -35.11 -33.82 50.53
C ARG A 53 -35.02 -32.38 51.02
N THR A 54 -35.54 -32.08 52.21
CA THR A 54 -35.58 -30.72 52.76
C THR A 54 -34.42 -30.48 53.73
N LEU A 55 -33.55 -29.54 53.35
CA LEU A 55 -32.52 -29.01 54.25
C LEU A 55 -33.18 -28.11 55.30
N LEU A 56 -32.81 -28.28 56.56
CA LEU A 56 -33.24 -27.38 57.64
C LEU A 56 -32.42 -26.08 57.57
N THR A 57 -32.95 -25.11 56.84
CA THR A 57 -32.35 -23.77 56.73
C THR A 57 -32.67 -22.95 57.98
N GLY A 58 -31.89 -21.91 58.25
CA GLY A 58 -32.17 -21.02 59.39
C GLY A 58 -33.58 -20.43 59.37
N GLY A 59 -34.12 -20.11 58.19
CA GLY A 59 -35.47 -19.55 58.05
C GLY A 59 -36.59 -20.54 58.28
N LEU A 60 -36.39 -21.79 57.84
CA LEU A 60 -37.31 -22.88 58.13
C LEU A 60 -37.29 -23.21 59.62
N GLU A 61 -36.09 -23.30 60.21
CA GLU A 61 -35.90 -23.54 61.64
C GLU A 61 -36.57 -22.47 62.49
N ASP A 62 -36.35 -21.18 62.17
CA ASP A 62 -36.98 -20.05 62.86
C ASP A 62 -38.51 -20.10 62.75
N SER A 63 -39.05 -20.47 61.59
CA SER A 63 -40.51 -20.53 61.39
C SER A 63 -41.16 -21.67 62.15
N MET A 64 -40.50 -22.83 62.18
CA MET A 64 -40.98 -23.99 62.92
C MET A 64 -40.86 -23.79 64.44
N LYS A 65 -39.78 -23.14 64.91
CA LYS A 65 -39.65 -22.73 66.32
C LYS A 65 -40.76 -21.78 66.74
N ARG A 66 -41.06 -20.77 65.91
CA ARG A 66 -42.16 -19.84 66.19
C ARG A 66 -43.52 -20.51 66.16
N LEU A 67 -43.76 -21.41 65.21
CA LEU A 67 -44.99 -22.21 65.18
C LEU A 67 -45.13 -23.06 66.45
N ARG A 68 -44.05 -23.72 66.90
CA ARG A 68 -44.01 -24.47 68.17
C ARG A 68 -44.40 -23.56 69.33
N ASP A 69 -43.76 -22.41 69.47
CA ASP A 69 -44.00 -21.47 70.58
C ASP A 69 -45.46 -20.98 70.59
N THR A 70 -46.04 -20.74 69.41
CA THR A 70 -47.47 -20.39 69.27
C THR A 70 -48.40 -21.54 69.65
N LEU A 71 -48.12 -22.78 69.19
CA LEU A 71 -48.92 -23.96 69.53
C LEU A 71 -48.83 -24.35 71.01
N GLN A 72 -47.71 -24.05 71.68
CA GLN A 72 -47.53 -24.20 73.12
C GLN A 72 -48.27 -23.13 73.95
N GLY A 73 -48.73 -22.05 73.29
CA GLY A 73 -49.33 -20.89 73.94
C GLY A 73 -48.31 -19.96 74.62
N GLU A 74 -47.03 -20.07 74.28
CA GLU A 74 -45.97 -19.15 74.71
C GLU A 74 -45.95 -17.86 73.87
N ASP A 75 -46.40 -17.97 72.62
CA ASP A 75 -46.68 -16.87 71.70
C ASP A 75 -48.15 -16.93 71.24
N ASN A 76 -48.68 -15.81 70.77
CA ASN A 76 -50.04 -15.68 70.26
C ASN A 76 -50.07 -15.06 68.85
N ILE A 77 -48.93 -15.05 68.18
CA ILE A 77 -48.78 -14.67 66.78
C ILE A 77 -49.08 -15.87 65.88
N ARG A 78 -50.19 -15.82 65.13
CA ARG A 78 -50.62 -16.86 64.18
C ARG A 78 -50.54 -16.45 62.70
N LEU A 79 -50.04 -15.24 62.42
CA LEU A 79 -49.81 -14.73 61.07
C LEU A 79 -48.33 -14.81 60.70
N HIS A 80 -48.02 -15.60 59.67
CA HIS A 80 -46.66 -15.78 59.14
C HIS A 80 -46.55 -15.15 57.74
N GLU A 81 -45.72 -14.12 57.62
CA GLU A 81 -45.34 -13.45 56.38
C GLU A 81 -43.97 -13.95 55.90
N MET A 82 -43.95 -14.61 54.75
CA MET A 82 -42.72 -14.99 54.05
C MET A 82 -42.47 -14.00 52.92
N TYR A 83 -41.36 -13.27 52.98
CA TYR A 83 -41.02 -12.26 51.97
C TYR A 83 -39.63 -12.50 51.37
N GLY A 84 -39.48 -12.11 50.11
CA GLY A 84 -38.25 -12.26 49.34
C GLY A 84 -38.58 -12.36 47.86
N PRO A 85 -37.61 -12.16 46.97
CA PRO A 85 -37.85 -12.22 45.53
C PRO A 85 -38.14 -13.68 45.08
N TYR A 86 -38.46 -13.89 43.80
CA TYR A 86 -38.82 -15.23 43.31
C TYR A 86 -37.70 -16.25 43.55
N GLY A 87 -38.03 -17.54 43.66
CA GLY A 87 -37.03 -18.61 43.77
C GLY A 87 -36.21 -18.68 45.08
N THR A 88 -36.51 -17.84 46.08
CA THR A 88 -35.92 -17.88 47.42
C THR A 88 -36.44 -18.99 48.34
N GLY A 89 -37.30 -19.88 47.84
CA GLY A 89 -37.82 -21.03 48.60
C GLY A 89 -39.11 -20.78 49.39
N LYS A 90 -39.80 -19.64 49.20
CA LYS A 90 -41.10 -19.33 49.85
C LYS A 90 -42.11 -20.48 49.75
N SER A 91 -42.43 -20.94 48.53
CA SER A 91 -43.38 -22.04 48.35
C SER A 91 -42.89 -23.35 48.96
N HIS A 92 -41.57 -23.62 48.97
CA HIS A 92 -40.99 -24.78 49.66
C HIS A 92 -41.26 -24.72 51.16
N GLN A 93 -41.01 -23.57 51.77
CA GLN A 93 -41.28 -23.36 53.18
C GLN A 93 -42.78 -23.43 53.50
N MET A 94 -43.65 -22.90 52.64
CA MET A 94 -45.10 -23.05 52.79
C MET A 94 -45.53 -24.52 52.73
N VAL A 95 -44.94 -25.35 51.86
CA VAL A 95 -45.20 -26.81 51.83
C VAL A 95 -44.73 -27.49 53.12
N ALA A 96 -43.56 -27.11 53.64
CA ALA A 96 -43.07 -27.61 54.93
C ALA A 96 -44.05 -27.27 56.07
N MET A 97 -44.49 -26.01 56.13
CA MET A 97 -45.47 -25.54 57.12
C MET A 97 -46.84 -26.19 56.92
N TYR A 98 -47.28 -26.45 55.69
CA TYR A 98 -48.51 -27.18 55.39
C TYR A 98 -48.51 -28.56 56.02
N HIS A 99 -47.40 -29.30 55.88
CA HIS A 99 -47.28 -30.64 56.45
C HIS A 99 -47.21 -30.65 57.98
N CYS A 100 -46.81 -29.56 58.65
CA CYS A 100 -46.96 -29.44 60.10
C CYS A 100 -48.43 -29.60 60.55
N PHE A 101 -49.39 -29.15 59.73
CA PHE A 101 -50.82 -29.29 60.01
C PHE A 101 -51.44 -30.52 59.36
N LYS A 102 -50.94 -30.95 58.19
CA LYS A 102 -51.52 -32.08 57.45
C LYS A 102 -51.00 -33.45 57.89
N SER A 103 -49.72 -33.52 58.21
CA SER A 103 -48.95 -34.74 58.40
C SER A 103 -48.08 -34.66 59.66
N PRO A 104 -48.65 -34.31 60.83
CA PRO A 104 -47.90 -33.94 62.03
C PRO A 104 -46.93 -35.04 62.50
N ASP A 105 -47.32 -36.31 62.42
CA ASP A 105 -46.47 -37.45 62.81
C ASP A 105 -45.16 -37.50 62.01
N ILE A 106 -45.22 -37.27 60.69
CA ILE A 106 -44.05 -37.33 59.80
C ILE A 106 -43.12 -36.15 60.09
N VAL A 107 -43.69 -34.97 60.32
CA VAL A 107 -42.90 -33.77 60.63
C VAL A 107 -42.27 -33.89 62.01
N GLY A 108 -43.00 -34.41 62.99
CA GLY A 108 -42.49 -34.67 64.34
C GLY A 108 -41.31 -35.63 64.32
N ASP A 109 -41.42 -36.75 63.61
CA ASP A 109 -40.32 -37.72 63.42
C ASP A 109 -39.08 -37.08 62.77
N TRP A 110 -39.28 -36.25 61.73
CA TRP A 110 -38.17 -35.57 61.07
C TRP A 110 -37.53 -34.49 61.95
N ALA A 111 -38.33 -33.81 62.78
CA ALA A 111 -37.90 -32.69 63.61
C ALA A 111 -37.34 -33.11 64.98
N SER A 112 -37.58 -34.33 65.47
CA SER A 112 -37.29 -34.74 66.86
C SER A 112 -35.84 -34.48 67.29
N ASP A 113 -34.88 -34.68 66.40
CA ASP A 113 -33.46 -34.47 66.65
C ASP A 113 -32.94 -33.11 66.14
N ARG A 114 -33.83 -32.28 65.57
CA ARG A 114 -33.48 -31.03 64.88
C ARG A 114 -34.07 -29.79 65.54
N ILE A 115 -35.31 -29.86 66.04
CA ILE A 115 -36.04 -28.77 66.69
C ILE A 115 -36.70 -29.30 67.97
N GLU A 116 -36.09 -28.97 69.11
CA GLU A 116 -36.55 -29.44 70.43
C GLU A 116 -38.02 -29.06 70.71
N GLY A 117 -38.85 -30.06 71.04
CA GLY A 117 -40.23 -29.90 71.51
C GLY A 117 -41.27 -29.52 70.46
N LEU A 118 -40.93 -29.57 69.16
CA LEU A 118 -41.90 -29.36 68.08
C LEU A 118 -42.85 -30.55 67.92
N ASP A 119 -42.34 -31.77 68.01
CA ASP A 119 -43.07 -33.04 67.89
C ASP A 119 -44.22 -33.18 68.90
N ASP A 120 -44.03 -32.66 70.11
CA ASP A 120 -45.03 -32.73 71.19
C ASP A 120 -46.27 -31.82 70.99
N VAL A 121 -46.21 -30.84 70.07
CA VAL A 121 -47.17 -29.72 70.03
C VAL A 121 -47.85 -29.54 68.68
N LEU A 122 -47.44 -30.29 67.66
CA LEU A 122 -48.11 -30.29 66.36
C LEU A 122 -49.58 -30.76 66.51
N PRO A 123 -50.53 -30.14 65.79
CA PRO A 123 -51.94 -30.46 65.96
C PRO A 123 -52.27 -31.84 65.37
N GLU A 124 -52.85 -32.74 66.17
CA GLU A 124 -53.31 -34.07 65.71
C GLU A 124 -54.42 -33.97 64.65
N ASP A 125 -55.27 -32.95 64.73
CA ASP A 125 -56.37 -32.68 63.80
C ASP A 125 -56.41 -31.19 63.46
N ALA A 126 -56.02 -30.86 62.23
CA ALA A 126 -56.07 -29.51 61.68
C ALA A 126 -56.57 -29.53 60.24
N LEU A 127 -57.19 -28.43 59.83
CA LEU A 127 -57.65 -28.20 58.47
C LEU A 127 -56.70 -27.22 57.76
N PRO A 128 -55.70 -27.71 57.02
CA PRO A 128 -54.92 -26.86 56.15
C PRO A 128 -55.70 -26.58 54.86
N VAL A 129 -55.85 -25.29 54.53
CA VAL A 129 -56.53 -24.79 53.34
C VAL A 129 -55.51 -24.07 52.48
N VAL A 130 -55.29 -24.56 51.25
CA VAL A 130 -54.32 -24.00 50.31
C VAL A 130 -55.04 -23.23 49.22
N VAL A 131 -54.61 -21.98 49.02
CA VAL A 131 -55.08 -21.12 47.93
C VAL A 131 -53.89 -20.71 47.10
N SER A 132 -53.79 -21.27 45.90
CA SER A 132 -52.84 -20.79 44.90
C SER A 132 -53.55 -19.87 43.92
N LEU A 133 -53.26 -18.58 44.05
CA LEU A 133 -53.88 -17.53 43.26
C LEU A 133 -53.32 -17.46 41.82
N GLN A 134 -52.27 -18.21 41.52
CA GLN A 134 -51.82 -18.47 40.13
C GLN A 134 -52.69 -19.52 39.42
N LYS A 135 -53.13 -20.55 40.14
CA LYS A 135 -53.84 -21.70 39.56
C LYS A 135 -55.34 -21.42 39.42
N GLN A 136 -55.93 -20.69 40.36
CA GLN A 136 -57.35 -20.35 40.36
C GLN A 136 -57.56 -18.85 40.64
N GLN A 137 -58.44 -18.21 39.86
CA GLN A 137 -58.73 -16.78 39.93
C GLN A 137 -60.06 -16.53 40.65
N TYR A 138 -60.08 -16.69 41.97
CA TYR A 138 -61.27 -16.46 42.80
C TYR A 138 -61.77 -15.03 42.70
N GLU A 139 -63.10 -14.84 42.71
CA GLU A 139 -63.68 -13.50 42.71
C GLU A 139 -63.40 -12.82 44.05
N TYR A 140 -63.57 -13.58 45.13
CA TYR A 140 -63.29 -13.17 46.49
C TYR A 140 -62.47 -14.21 47.25
N LEU A 141 -61.48 -13.75 48.02
CA LEU A 141 -60.52 -14.63 48.71
C LEU A 141 -61.15 -15.50 49.81
N TRP A 142 -62.32 -15.12 50.32
CA TRP A 142 -63.05 -15.89 51.32
C TRP A 142 -63.77 -17.11 50.75
N GLU A 143 -64.06 -17.14 49.44
CA GLU A 143 -64.74 -18.27 48.76
C GLU A 143 -64.04 -19.60 49.04
N PRO A 144 -62.73 -19.78 48.73
CA PRO A 144 -62.06 -21.06 48.98
C PRO A 144 -61.92 -21.40 50.47
N LEU A 145 -61.85 -20.39 51.35
CA LEU A 145 -61.78 -20.61 52.79
C LEU A 145 -63.09 -21.20 53.31
N PHE A 146 -64.21 -20.56 52.99
CA PHE A 146 -65.53 -20.98 53.44
C PHE A 146 -66.01 -22.27 52.78
N GLU A 147 -65.67 -22.51 51.51
CA GLU A 147 -65.92 -23.79 50.84
C GLU A 147 -65.25 -24.95 51.58
N ARG A 148 -63.98 -24.80 52.00
CA ARG A 148 -63.27 -25.83 52.77
C ARG A 148 -63.75 -25.97 54.20
N LEU A 149 -64.25 -24.89 54.79
CA LEU A 149 -64.84 -24.90 56.12
C LEU A 149 -66.27 -25.48 56.13
N ASP A 150 -66.85 -25.77 54.96
CA ASP A 150 -68.27 -26.15 54.80
C ASP A 150 -69.20 -25.11 55.46
N TYR A 151 -68.89 -23.83 55.25
CA TYR A 151 -69.61 -22.69 55.81
C TYR A 151 -70.24 -21.87 54.69
N GLU A 152 -71.55 -21.64 54.75
CA GLU A 152 -72.27 -20.82 53.78
C GLU A 152 -72.57 -19.46 54.43
N PRO A 153 -71.81 -18.40 54.07
CA PRO A 153 -72.00 -17.09 54.70
C PRO A 153 -73.23 -16.40 54.10
N ASN A 154 -73.92 -15.58 54.90
CA ASN A 154 -75.14 -14.91 54.46
C ASN A 154 -74.80 -13.73 53.53
N GLU A 155 -74.85 -13.93 52.21
CA GLU A 155 -74.51 -12.94 51.18
C GLU A 155 -75.27 -11.61 51.34
N GLU A 156 -76.52 -11.64 51.84
CA GLU A 156 -77.33 -10.44 52.10
C GLU A 156 -76.70 -9.49 53.13
N GLU A 157 -75.80 -9.97 54.00
CA GLU A 157 -75.15 -9.14 55.05
C GLU A 157 -74.04 -8.24 54.50
N TYR A 158 -73.54 -8.46 53.28
CA TYR A 158 -72.43 -7.69 52.72
C TYR A 158 -72.49 -7.42 51.21
N ASP A 159 -73.43 -7.99 50.43
CA ASP A 159 -73.52 -7.76 48.97
C ASP A 159 -74.20 -6.45 48.55
N GLU A 160 -75.18 -5.94 49.31
CA GLU A 160 -75.99 -4.80 48.83
C GLU A 160 -75.24 -3.45 48.81
N ASP A 161 -74.18 -3.29 49.62
CA ASP A 161 -73.44 -2.02 49.78
C ASP A 161 -71.90 -2.13 49.57
N GLY A 162 -71.38 -3.28 49.14
CA GLY A 162 -69.93 -3.48 48.91
C GLY A 162 -69.13 -3.80 50.18
N GLY A 163 -69.64 -4.72 51.00
CA GLY A 163 -69.01 -5.21 52.22
C GLY A 163 -68.09 -6.42 52.01
N TYR A 164 -67.68 -7.02 53.12
CA TYR A 164 -66.85 -8.22 53.21
C TYR A 164 -67.20 -8.98 54.51
N PRO A 165 -66.91 -10.29 54.63
CA PRO A 165 -67.13 -11.04 55.86
C PRO A 165 -66.39 -10.40 57.05
N THR A 166 -67.11 -10.13 58.13
CA THR A 166 -66.54 -9.51 59.34
C THR A 166 -65.74 -10.51 60.17
N ILE A 167 -64.98 -10.00 61.15
CA ILE A 167 -64.24 -10.83 62.13
C ILE A 167 -65.16 -11.88 62.76
N ASP A 168 -66.36 -11.49 63.20
CA ASP A 168 -67.32 -12.41 63.84
C ASP A 168 -67.73 -13.57 62.89
N VAL A 169 -67.98 -13.27 61.61
CA VAL A 169 -68.32 -14.30 60.60
C VAL A 169 -67.16 -15.26 60.38
N ILE A 170 -65.93 -14.76 60.34
CA ILE A 170 -64.72 -15.60 60.18
C ILE A 170 -64.53 -16.47 61.44
N GLN A 171 -64.74 -15.94 62.64
CA GLN A 171 -64.66 -16.70 63.89
C GLN A 171 -65.72 -17.81 63.95
N ASP A 172 -66.97 -17.50 63.57
CA ASP A 172 -68.06 -18.47 63.52
C ASP A 172 -67.79 -19.58 62.49
N ALA A 173 -67.20 -19.22 61.33
CA ALA A 173 -66.82 -20.18 60.30
C ALA A 173 -65.68 -21.11 60.75
N VAL A 174 -64.68 -20.58 61.48
CA VAL A 174 -63.58 -21.40 62.02
C VAL A 174 -64.09 -22.32 63.14
N GLY A 175 -64.85 -21.77 64.09
CA GLY A 175 -65.35 -22.50 65.26
C GLY A 175 -64.22 -23.00 66.17
N ASP A 176 -64.37 -24.22 66.70
CA ASP A 176 -63.38 -24.88 67.57
C ASP A 176 -62.27 -25.62 66.77
N ARG A 177 -62.19 -25.42 65.44
CA ARG A 177 -61.22 -26.09 64.58
C ARG A 177 -59.88 -25.36 64.55
N THR A 178 -58.79 -26.12 64.46
CA THR A 178 -57.47 -25.60 64.07
C THR A 178 -57.43 -25.46 62.55
N VAL A 179 -57.33 -24.25 62.03
CA VAL A 179 -57.35 -23.96 60.60
C VAL A 179 -56.05 -23.28 60.20
N ALA A 180 -55.37 -23.80 59.18
CA ALA A 180 -54.16 -23.19 58.62
C ALA A 180 -54.40 -22.76 57.18
N PHE A 181 -54.49 -21.46 56.94
CA PHE A 181 -54.81 -20.88 55.65
C PHE A 181 -53.55 -20.40 54.93
N PHE A 182 -53.20 -21.05 53.83
CA PHE A 182 -52.00 -20.79 53.05
C PHE A 182 -52.34 -20.04 51.77
N MET A 183 -51.80 -18.82 51.63
CA MET A 183 -52.02 -17.93 50.49
C MET A 183 -50.70 -17.68 49.77
N ASP A 184 -50.49 -18.38 48.65
CA ASP A 184 -49.28 -18.23 47.83
C ASP A 184 -49.51 -17.19 46.73
N GLU A 185 -48.53 -16.30 46.54
CA GLU A 185 -48.53 -15.20 45.58
C GLU A 185 -49.72 -14.23 45.71
N LEU A 186 -50.05 -13.88 46.96
CA LEU A 186 -51.14 -12.96 47.27
C LEU A 186 -50.93 -11.57 46.63
N GLU A 187 -49.69 -11.13 46.53
CA GLU A 187 -49.32 -9.80 45.98
C GLU A 187 -49.71 -9.63 44.52
N ASP A 188 -49.33 -10.57 43.64
CA ASP A 188 -49.58 -10.48 42.20
C ASP A 188 -51.08 -10.50 41.89
N TRP A 189 -51.80 -11.40 42.56
CA TRP A 189 -53.25 -11.49 42.42
C TRP A 189 -53.95 -10.23 42.92
N PHE A 190 -53.65 -9.76 44.13
CA PHE A 190 -54.28 -8.56 44.69
C PHE A 190 -53.91 -7.30 43.90
N GLY A 191 -52.69 -7.24 43.36
CA GLY A 191 -52.21 -6.19 42.46
C GLY A 191 -53.11 -6.06 41.23
N SER A 192 -53.53 -7.18 40.65
CA SER A 192 -54.40 -7.25 39.46
C SER A 192 -55.84 -6.78 39.70
N LEU A 193 -56.34 -6.80 40.94
CA LEU A 193 -57.72 -6.41 41.27
C LEU A 193 -57.96 -4.89 41.15
N THR A 194 -59.19 -4.50 40.78
CA THR A 194 -59.61 -3.09 40.62
C THR A 194 -61.01 -2.81 41.20
N GLY A 195 -61.30 -1.53 41.50
CA GLY A 195 -62.62 -1.06 41.94
C GLY A 195 -63.14 -1.69 43.24
N ARG A 196 -64.46 -1.88 43.34
CA ARG A 196 -65.14 -2.46 44.52
C ARG A 196 -64.58 -3.83 44.92
N ARG A 197 -64.20 -4.67 43.95
CA ARG A 197 -63.61 -5.99 44.21
C ARG A 197 -62.27 -5.90 44.96
N LYS A 198 -61.42 -4.92 44.63
CA LYS A 198 -60.17 -4.67 45.36
C LYS A 198 -60.44 -4.18 46.78
N GLU A 199 -61.43 -3.30 46.97
CA GLU A 199 -61.82 -2.76 48.28
C GLU A 199 -62.41 -3.84 49.19
N ALA A 200 -63.28 -4.71 48.68
CA ALA A 200 -63.87 -5.83 49.42
C ALA A 200 -62.79 -6.85 49.85
N ASN A 201 -61.92 -7.28 48.94
CA ASN A 201 -60.82 -8.20 49.28
C ASN A 201 -59.80 -7.56 50.23
N ARG A 202 -59.56 -6.24 50.14
CA ARG A 202 -58.74 -5.51 51.12
C ARG A 202 -59.36 -5.56 52.51
N GLY A 203 -60.67 -5.32 52.61
CA GLY A 203 -61.41 -5.38 53.86
C GLY A 203 -61.41 -6.77 54.47
N PHE A 204 -61.65 -7.80 53.64
CA PHE A 204 -61.56 -9.19 54.08
C PHE A 204 -60.16 -9.55 54.59
N LEU A 205 -59.09 -9.18 53.88
CA LEU A 205 -57.72 -9.44 54.34
C LEU A 205 -57.43 -8.80 55.71
N GLN A 206 -57.93 -7.58 55.94
CA GLN A 206 -57.81 -6.92 57.25
C GLN A 206 -58.58 -7.70 58.34
N ALA A 207 -59.84 -8.06 58.07
CA ALA A 207 -60.64 -8.85 59.01
C ALA A 207 -60.02 -10.23 59.29
N LEU A 208 -59.54 -10.90 58.25
CA LEU A 208 -58.88 -12.21 58.33
C LEU A 208 -57.63 -12.15 59.20
N PHE A 209 -56.73 -11.21 58.93
CA PHE A 209 -55.49 -11.07 59.69
C PHE A 209 -55.75 -10.67 61.15
N GLU A 210 -56.68 -9.76 61.42
CA GLU A 210 -57.06 -9.42 62.80
C GLU A 210 -57.71 -10.61 63.54
N THR A 211 -58.38 -11.51 62.81
CA THR A 211 -58.97 -12.74 63.38
C THR A 211 -57.89 -13.71 63.89
N THR A 212 -56.70 -13.74 63.26
CA THR A 212 -55.59 -14.63 63.69
C THR A 212 -55.12 -14.35 65.12
N SER A 213 -55.27 -13.12 65.60
CA SER A 213 -54.88 -12.68 66.95
C SER A 213 -55.99 -12.85 68.01
N ARG A 214 -57.13 -13.48 67.67
CA ARG A 214 -58.24 -13.68 68.61
C ARG A 214 -57.98 -14.87 69.54
N PRO A 215 -58.18 -14.74 70.87
CA PRO A 215 -57.79 -15.75 71.85
C PRO A 215 -58.64 -17.04 71.81
N ASN A 216 -59.77 -17.06 71.10
CA ASN A 216 -60.67 -18.22 71.01
C ASN A 216 -60.85 -18.70 69.55
N THR A 217 -59.86 -18.43 68.68
CA THR A 217 -59.94 -18.79 67.27
C THR A 217 -58.56 -19.26 66.82
N GLU A 218 -58.42 -20.56 66.55
CA GLU A 218 -57.16 -21.18 66.11
C GLU A 218 -57.00 -21.06 64.59
N LEU A 219 -56.96 -19.83 64.09
CA LEU A 219 -56.73 -19.52 62.68
C LEU A 219 -55.29 -19.08 62.45
N PHE A 220 -54.51 -19.92 61.78
CA PHE A 220 -53.17 -19.63 61.30
C PHE A 220 -53.23 -19.15 59.85
N ALA A 221 -52.52 -18.07 59.53
CA ALA A 221 -52.44 -17.55 58.17
C ALA A 221 -50.97 -17.51 57.72
N PHE A 222 -50.68 -18.15 56.59
CA PHE A 222 -49.36 -18.18 55.97
C PHE A 222 -49.44 -17.46 54.63
N VAL A 223 -48.65 -16.40 54.47
CA VAL A 223 -48.72 -15.51 53.31
C VAL A 223 -47.35 -15.37 52.68
N SER A 224 -47.27 -15.55 51.36
CA SER A 224 -46.06 -15.21 50.60
C SER A 224 -46.23 -13.88 49.85
N VAL A 225 -45.23 -13.00 49.96
CA VAL A 225 -45.15 -11.69 49.26
C VAL A 225 -43.78 -11.52 48.61
N LEU A 226 -43.68 -10.68 47.57
CA LEU A 226 -42.47 -10.51 46.77
C LEU A 226 -41.54 -9.45 47.33
N ARG A 227 -42.07 -8.29 47.74
CA ARG A 227 -41.26 -7.11 48.11
C ARG A 227 -41.91 -6.27 49.21
N GLU A 228 -41.08 -5.57 49.98
CA GLU A 228 -41.54 -4.49 50.86
C GLU A 228 -42.18 -3.35 50.03
N GLY A 229 -43.29 -2.79 50.52
CA GLY A 229 -43.99 -1.65 49.92
C GLY A 229 -45.11 -1.97 48.92
N SER A 230 -45.51 -3.23 48.79
CA SER A 230 -46.67 -3.63 47.97
C SER A 230 -48.00 -3.33 48.66
N GLY A 231 -49.10 -3.25 47.90
CA GLY A 231 -50.43 -2.99 48.47
C GLY A 231 -50.93 -4.07 49.44
N VAL A 232 -50.43 -5.30 49.32
CA VAL A 232 -50.66 -6.40 50.27
C VAL A 232 -49.75 -6.26 51.49
N HIS A 233 -48.47 -5.91 51.27
CA HIS A 233 -47.54 -5.62 52.36
C HIS A 233 -48.03 -4.46 53.22
N ASP A 234 -48.63 -3.42 52.65
CA ASP A 234 -49.27 -2.31 53.39
C ASP A 234 -50.46 -2.75 54.26
N ILE A 235 -51.15 -3.84 53.89
CA ILE A 235 -52.23 -4.42 54.68
C ILE A 235 -51.61 -5.21 55.84
N LEU A 236 -50.65 -6.09 55.55
CA LEU A 236 -49.90 -6.86 56.56
C LEU A 236 -49.15 -5.95 57.55
N ALA A 237 -48.61 -4.82 57.08
CA ALA A 237 -47.86 -3.84 57.87
C ALA A 237 -48.67 -3.19 59.00
N ARG A 238 -50.01 -3.24 58.92
CA ARG A 238 -50.90 -2.70 59.96
C ARG A 238 -51.06 -3.64 61.15
N GLU A 239 -50.77 -4.93 60.96
CA GLU A 239 -50.81 -5.94 62.01
C GLU A 239 -49.43 -6.02 62.68
N ASN A 240 -49.36 -5.62 63.96
CA ASN A 240 -48.12 -5.64 64.72
C ASN A 240 -47.72 -7.06 65.16
N ASP A 241 -48.69 -7.97 65.21
CA ASP A 241 -48.52 -9.35 65.68
C ASP A 241 -48.36 -10.28 64.48
N ARG A 242 -47.20 -10.23 63.81
CA ARG A 242 -46.86 -11.12 62.69
C ARG A 242 -45.41 -11.60 62.71
N VAL A 243 -45.20 -12.85 62.29
CA VAL A 243 -43.87 -13.43 62.08
C VAL A 243 -43.40 -13.05 60.68
N GLN A 244 -42.29 -12.34 60.60
CA GLN A 244 -41.65 -12.01 59.32
C GLN A 244 -40.44 -12.92 59.08
N VAL A 245 -40.42 -13.59 57.93
CA VAL A 245 -39.34 -14.48 57.52
C VAL A 245 -38.74 -13.96 56.23
N ASN A 246 -37.47 -13.54 56.30
CA ASN A 246 -36.71 -13.08 55.14
C ASN A 246 -36.07 -14.27 54.43
N MET A 247 -36.52 -14.56 53.21
CA MET A 247 -36.03 -15.70 52.44
C MET A 247 -34.75 -15.42 51.66
N SER A 248 -34.26 -14.18 51.62
CA SER A 248 -33.15 -13.78 50.75
C SER A 248 -31.75 -14.12 51.26
N ASN A 249 -31.57 -14.52 52.54
CA ASN A 249 -30.26 -14.50 53.21
C ASN A 249 -29.85 -15.78 53.98
N GLN A 250 -30.47 -16.95 53.76
CA GLN A 250 -30.40 -18.03 54.76
C GLN A 250 -29.96 -19.43 54.31
N VAL A 251 -29.37 -19.61 53.11
CA VAL A 251 -28.90 -20.93 52.65
C VAL A 251 -27.58 -20.86 51.90
N ASP A 252 -26.57 -21.64 52.31
CA ASP A 252 -25.35 -21.83 51.51
C ASP A 252 -25.54 -22.93 50.46
N ILE A 253 -25.14 -22.63 49.23
CA ILE A 253 -25.31 -23.54 48.08
C ILE A 253 -24.45 -24.79 48.20
N LYS A 254 -23.29 -24.69 48.87
CA LYS A 254 -22.41 -25.83 49.17
C LYS A 254 -23.18 -26.91 49.95
N GLU A 255 -23.92 -26.51 50.99
CA GLU A 255 -24.75 -27.42 51.80
C GLU A 255 -25.94 -27.98 51.01
N VAL A 256 -26.58 -27.16 50.17
CA VAL A 256 -27.71 -27.61 49.32
C VAL A 256 -27.28 -28.67 48.32
N LEU A 257 -26.17 -28.44 47.60
CA LEU A 257 -25.63 -29.41 46.64
C LEU A 257 -25.29 -30.71 47.35
N ARG A 258 -24.62 -30.64 48.51
CA ARG A 258 -24.24 -31.80 49.30
C ARG A 258 -25.46 -32.60 49.78
N HIS A 259 -26.45 -31.93 50.36
CA HIS A 259 -27.61 -32.58 50.94
C HIS A 259 -28.56 -33.18 49.90
N ARG A 260 -28.76 -32.47 48.77
CA ARG A 260 -29.73 -32.91 47.76
C ARG A 260 -29.16 -33.91 46.76
N LEU A 261 -27.87 -33.82 46.43
CA LEU A 261 -27.26 -34.64 45.39
C LEU A 261 -26.61 -35.90 45.95
N VAL A 262 -26.22 -35.91 47.22
CA VAL A 262 -25.52 -37.04 47.85
C VAL A 262 -26.32 -37.59 49.02
N ASP A 263 -26.59 -38.89 49.01
CA ASP A 263 -27.24 -39.61 50.11
C ASP A 263 -26.24 -39.85 51.24
N SER A 264 -25.12 -40.50 50.94
CA SER A 264 -24.12 -40.86 51.95
C SER A 264 -22.71 -41.03 51.36
N ILE A 265 -21.68 -40.84 52.20
CA ILE A 265 -20.28 -41.19 51.87
C ILE A 265 -19.96 -42.53 52.50
N ASP A 266 -19.81 -43.54 51.65
CA ASP A 266 -19.55 -44.92 52.05
C ASP A 266 -18.08 -45.13 52.45
N ASP A 267 -17.13 -44.56 51.70
CA ASP A 267 -15.68 -44.65 51.97
C ASP A 267 -15.07 -43.29 52.36
N ARG A 268 -15.35 -42.85 53.59
CA ARG A 268 -14.75 -41.59 54.13
C ARG A 268 -13.23 -41.60 54.17
N SER A 269 -12.60 -42.78 54.33
CA SER A 269 -11.14 -42.92 54.31
C SER A 269 -10.57 -42.72 52.91
N GLY A 270 -11.21 -43.30 51.90
CA GLY A 270 -10.85 -43.14 50.50
C GLY A 270 -11.01 -41.69 50.05
N MET A 271 -12.13 -41.06 50.38
CA MET A 271 -12.35 -39.63 50.14
C MET A 271 -11.22 -38.77 50.72
N ARG A 272 -10.83 -39.02 51.98
CA ARG A 272 -9.76 -38.25 52.62
C ARG A 272 -8.41 -38.45 51.96
N ALA A 273 -8.07 -39.69 51.61
CA ALA A 273 -6.82 -40.00 50.91
C ALA A 273 -6.75 -39.36 49.51
N LEU A 274 -7.88 -39.33 48.80
CA LEU A 274 -7.99 -38.67 47.49
C LEU A 274 -7.79 -37.16 47.61
N VAL A 275 -8.50 -36.50 48.52
CA VAL A 275 -8.34 -35.05 48.75
C VAL A 275 -6.91 -34.72 49.20
N ASP A 276 -6.30 -35.55 50.05
CA ASP A 276 -4.90 -35.36 50.46
C ASP A 276 -3.95 -35.43 49.26
N GLN A 277 -4.18 -36.33 48.30
CA GLN A 277 -3.41 -36.43 47.06
C GLN A 277 -3.54 -35.17 46.19
N TYR A 278 -4.74 -34.59 46.08
CA TYR A 278 -4.95 -33.31 45.39
C TYR A 278 -4.16 -32.18 46.06
N ILE A 279 -4.27 -32.06 47.39
CA ILE A 279 -3.59 -31.01 48.16
C ILE A 279 -2.06 -31.15 48.07
N GLU A 280 -1.52 -32.37 48.10
CA GLU A 280 -0.10 -32.64 47.91
C GLU A 280 0.37 -32.24 46.50
N ALA A 281 -0.36 -32.62 45.45
CA ALA A 281 -0.02 -32.24 44.08
C ALA A 281 0.00 -30.73 43.86
N TYR A 282 -0.96 -30.01 44.46
CA TYR A 282 -1.01 -28.55 44.41
C TYR A 282 0.11 -27.87 45.21
N ALA A 283 0.54 -28.47 46.33
CA ALA A 283 1.62 -27.93 47.15
C ALA A 283 3.02 -28.17 46.57
N ASP A 284 3.18 -29.21 45.73
CA ASP A 284 4.46 -29.62 45.14
C ASP A 284 4.83 -28.85 43.84
N THR A 285 4.04 -27.83 43.46
CA THR A 285 4.23 -27.05 42.23
C THR A 285 4.27 -25.55 42.50
N ASP A 286 5.05 -24.81 41.72
CA ASP A 286 5.08 -23.33 41.77
C ASP A 286 3.93 -22.69 40.94
N TYR A 287 3.14 -23.49 40.22
CA TYR A 287 2.05 -23.00 39.36
C TYR A 287 0.73 -22.74 40.10
N VAL A 288 0.59 -23.24 41.34
CA VAL A 288 -0.66 -23.17 42.10
C VAL A 288 -0.48 -22.37 43.38
N ASP A 289 -1.28 -21.33 43.53
CA ASP A 289 -1.39 -20.56 44.77
C ASP A 289 -2.41 -21.24 45.70
N LEU A 290 -1.94 -22.18 46.54
CA LEU A 290 -2.82 -23.02 47.37
C LEU A 290 -3.69 -22.19 48.34
N PRO A 291 -5.03 -22.19 48.22
CA PRO A 291 -5.93 -21.46 49.11
C PRO A 291 -5.89 -22.00 50.56
N SER A 292 -5.96 -21.09 51.53
CA SER A 292 -6.01 -21.46 52.95
C SER A 292 -7.31 -22.20 53.27
N GLY A 293 -7.23 -23.37 53.91
CA GLY A 293 -8.41 -24.15 54.31
C GLY A 293 -8.99 -25.04 53.21
N LEU A 294 -8.43 -25.04 52.00
CA LEU A 294 -8.95 -25.79 50.84
C LEU A 294 -9.19 -27.28 51.15
N ARG A 295 -8.31 -27.91 51.93
CA ARG A 295 -8.43 -29.31 52.33
C ARG A 295 -9.75 -29.60 53.06
N ASP A 296 -10.07 -28.78 54.06
CA ASP A 296 -11.27 -28.98 54.88
C ASP A 296 -12.53 -28.70 54.04
N GLU A 297 -12.50 -27.66 53.21
CA GLU A 297 -13.59 -27.35 52.29
C GLU A 297 -13.83 -28.47 51.27
N MET A 298 -12.78 -29.09 50.73
CA MET A 298 -12.91 -30.24 49.83
C MET A 298 -13.56 -31.44 50.52
N TYR A 299 -13.30 -31.68 51.81
CA TYR A 299 -13.99 -32.73 52.55
C TYR A 299 -15.50 -32.45 52.72
N GLU A 300 -15.87 -31.19 52.90
CA GLU A 300 -17.26 -30.78 53.09
C GLU A 300 -18.06 -30.76 51.79
N THR A 301 -17.41 -30.43 50.68
CA THR A 301 -18.04 -30.22 49.35
C THR A 301 -17.94 -31.42 48.41
N TYR A 302 -17.20 -32.48 48.77
CA TYR A 302 -17.08 -33.70 47.95
C TYR A 302 -18.47 -34.23 47.52
N PRO A 303 -18.69 -34.55 46.23
CA PRO A 303 -17.70 -34.77 45.17
C PRO A 303 -17.34 -33.55 44.31
N PHE A 304 -17.67 -32.34 44.74
CA PHE A 304 -17.43 -31.12 43.96
C PHE A 304 -16.20 -30.39 44.48
N HIS A 305 -15.34 -29.90 43.58
CA HIS A 305 -14.23 -29.05 43.99
C HIS A 305 -14.78 -27.69 44.49
N PRO A 306 -14.38 -27.19 45.68
CA PRO A 306 -14.98 -25.98 46.26
C PRO A 306 -14.76 -24.74 45.40
N VAL A 307 -13.58 -24.61 44.76
CA VAL A 307 -13.27 -23.50 43.83
C VAL A 307 -14.20 -23.48 42.61
N LEU A 308 -14.69 -24.64 42.14
CA LEU A 308 -15.69 -24.70 41.07
C LEU A 308 -17.01 -24.10 41.53
N ILE A 309 -17.50 -24.52 42.71
CA ILE A 309 -18.75 -24.00 43.28
C ILE A 309 -18.66 -22.48 43.43
N ASP A 310 -17.54 -21.98 43.98
CA ASP A 310 -17.34 -20.55 44.19
C ASP A 310 -17.22 -19.79 42.87
N SER A 311 -16.53 -20.34 41.87
CA SER A 311 -16.42 -19.74 40.52
C SER A 311 -17.80 -19.62 39.86
N MET A 312 -18.60 -20.68 39.90
CA MET A 312 -19.96 -20.68 39.36
C MET A 312 -20.88 -19.73 40.13
N LYS A 313 -20.75 -19.66 41.46
CA LYS A 313 -21.52 -18.72 42.30
C LYS A 313 -21.19 -17.26 41.98
N THR A 314 -19.90 -16.92 41.90
CA THR A 314 -19.43 -15.55 41.72
C THR A 314 -19.58 -15.05 40.30
N ARG A 315 -19.21 -15.86 39.30
CA ARG A 315 -19.16 -15.41 37.91
C ARG A 315 -20.50 -15.62 37.25
N PHE A 316 -21.05 -16.82 37.33
CA PHE A 316 -22.22 -17.19 36.53
C PHE A 316 -23.56 -16.65 37.05
N PHE A 317 -23.67 -16.29 38.33
CA PHE A 317 -24.98 -16.04 38.95
C PHE A 317 -25.09 -14.77 39.81
N ALA A 318 -24.08 -13.90 39.82
CA ALA A 318 -24.09 -12.67 40.62
C ALA A 318 -25.21 -11.68 40.21
N GLU A 319 -25.77 -11.80 38.99
CA GLU A 319 -26.77 -10.87 38.45
C GLU A 319 -28.24 -11.33 38.57
N THR A 320 -28.51 -12.60 38.91
CA THR A 320 -29.88 -13.14 38.95
C THR A 320 -30.35 -13.46 40.37
N GLU A 321 -30.87 -12.44 41.08
CA GLU A 321 -31.38 -12.53 42.47
C GLU A 321 -32.56 -13.51 42.71
N SER A 322 -32.98 -14.35 41.74
CA SER A 322 -34.21 -15.16 41.89
C SER A 322 -34.25 -16.53 41.21
N GLY A 323 -33.18 -16.93 40.50
CA GLY A 323 -33.15 -18.20 39.75
C GLY A 323 -31.85 -19.00 39.83
N ALA A 324 -30.78 -18.36 40.31
CA ALA A 324 -29.41 -18.85 40.32
C ALA A 324 -29.22 -20.24 40.95
N THR A 325 -29.70 -20.43 42.18
CA THR A 325 -29.50 -21.67 42.93
C THR A 325 -30.13 -22.90 42.26
N ARG A 326 -31.22 -22.70 41.52
CA ARG A 326 -31.96 -23.78 40.84
C ARG A 326 -31.29 -24.21 39.55
N GLY A 327 -30.78 -23.24 38.77
CA GLY A 327 -29.97 -23.51 37.59
C GLY A 327 -28.66 -24.20 37.95
N MET A 328 -27.97 -23.73 38.99
CA MET A 328 -26.76 -24.36 39.49
C MET A 328 -27.02 -25.80 39.96
N LEU A 329 -28.04 -26.03 40.78
CA LEU A 329 -28.39 -27.36 41.24
C LEU A 329 -28.66 -28.32 40.08
N TYR A 330 -29.39 -27.88 39.04
CA TYR A 330 -29.65 -28.71 37.86
C TYR A 330 -28.38 -29.06 37.09
N LEU A 331 -27.51 -28.09 36.84
CA LEU A 331 -26.25 -28.32 36.14
C LEU A 331 -25.33 -29.26 36.93
N PHE A 332 -25.10 -29.00 38.23
CA PHE A 332 -24.26 -29.84 39.08
C PHE A 332 -24.83 -31.26 39.24
N ALA A 333 -26.16 -31.40 39.28
CA ALA A 333 -26.81 -32.72 39.29
C ALA A 333 -26.57 -33.50 38.01
N ARG A 334 -26.73 -32.84 36.86
CA ARG A 334 -26.49 -33.44 35.55
C ARG A 334 -25.02 -33.85 35.40
N VAL A 335 -24.09 -32.95 35.69
CA VAL A 335 -22.64 -33.22 35.65
C VAL A 335 -22.28 -34.37 36.59
N LEU A 336 -22.80 -34.37 37.82
CA LEU A 336 -22.52 -35.45 38.77
C LEU A 336 -23.03 -36.80 38.27
N VAL A 337 -24.24 -36.87 37.72
CA VAL A 337 -24.80 -38.12 37.19
C VAL A 337 -23.99 -38.61 35.99
N ASP A 338 -23.67 -37.71 35.05
CA ASP A 338 -22.94 -38.04 33.83
C ASP A 338 -21.51 -38.49 34.15
N ARG A 339 -20.84 -37.87 35.13
CA ARG A 339 -19.44 -38.16 35.52
C ARG A 339 -19.27 -39.13 36.69
N PHE A 340 -20.37 -39.64 37.25
CA PHE A 340 -20.36 -40.42 38.50
C PHE A 340 -19.40 -41.62 38.48
N GLN A 341 -19.26 -42.27 37.32
CA GLN A 341 -18.43 -43.45 37.10
C GLN A 341 -17.17 -43.16 36.26
N GLU A 342 -16.96 -41.90 35.86
CA GLU A 342 -15.91 -41.51 34.91
C GLU A 342 -14.74 -40.79 35.60
N THR A 343 -15.04 -40.05 36.68
CA THR A 343 -14.07 -39.18 37.32
C THR A 343 -14.04 -39.38 38.84
N ASP A 344 -12.98 -38.88 39.46
CA ASP A 344 -12.69 -38.94 40.90
C ASP A 344 -13.20 -37.71 41.67
N LEU A 345 -13.30 -36.56 41.00
CA LEU A 345 -13.78 -35.31 41.56
C LEU A 345 -14.35 -34.43 40.45
N ILE A 346 -15.46 -33.74 40.70
CA ILE A 346 -16.01 -32.76 39.74
C ILE A 346 -15.24 -31.43 39.85
N THR A 347 -14.39 -31.16 38.88
CA THR A 347 -13.60 -29.94 38.70
C THR A 347 -14.19 -29.06 37.58
N HIS A 348 -13.61 -27.89 37.30
CA HIS A 348 -14.08 -27.01 36.22
C HIS A 348 -14.06 -27.68 34.85
N GLY A 349 -13.02 -28.45 34.54
CA GLY A 349 -12.88 -29.18 33.29
C GLY A 349 -13.98 -30.23 33.07
N GLU A 350 -14.60 -30.72 34.15
CA GLU A 350 -15.72 -31.68 34.07
C GLU A 350 -17.05 -31.00 33.70
N VAL A 351 -17.17 -29.69 33.88
CA VAL A 351 -18.26 -28.88 33.29
C VAL A 351 -17.87 -28.58 31.84
N ASP A 352 -17.83 -29.64 31.07
CA ASP A 352 -17.35 -29.66 29.70
C ASP A 352 -18.14 -28.72 28.77
N ALA A 353 -17.40 -27.85 28.08
CA ALA A 353 -17.97 -26.82 27.21
C ALA A 353 -18.76 -27.39 26.02
N VAL A 354 -18.53 -28.65 25.62
CA VAL A 354 -19.23 -29.31 24.52
C VAL A 354 -20.47 -30.05 25.02
N ASP A 355 -20.32 -30.91 26.05
CA ASP A 355 -21.40 -31.76 26.55
C ASP A 355 -22.52 -30.94 27.22
N TYR A 356 -22.18 -29.79 27.80
CA TYR A 356 -23.11 -28.89 28.50
C TYR A 356 -23.27 -27.52 27.81
N ASN A 357 -22.97 -27.41 26.51
CA ASN A 357 -23.06 -26.13 25.79
C ASN A 357 -24.48 -25.53 25.85
N ASP A 358 -25.52 -26.37 25.73
CA ASP A 358 -26.92 -25.94 25.82
C ASP A 358 -27.23 -25.28 27.18
N GLU A 359 -26.78 -25.88 28.28
CA GLU A 359 -26.89 -25.30 29.62
C GLU A 359 -26.09 -23.99 29.73
N LEU A 360 -24.83 -24.00 29.29
CA LEU A 360 -23.93 -22.86 29.40
C LEU A 360 -24.43 -21.66 28.60
N THR A 361 -24.96 -21.88 27.39
CA THR A 361 -25.52 -20.83 26.52
C THR A 361 -26.88 -20.32 27.01
N ARG A 362 -27.72 -21.20 27.58
CA ARG A 362 -29.00 -20.76 28.19
C ARG A 362 -28.81 -19.84 29.40
N ILE A 363 -27.64 -19.87 30.01
CA ILE A 363 -27.33 -19.09 31.20
C ILE A 363 -26.44 -17.90 30.82
N ASN A 364 -25.53 -18.04 29.84
CA ASN A 364 -24.80 -16.93 29.22
C ASN A 364 -25.49 -16.44 27.94
N VAL A 365 -26.67 -15.84 28.08
CA VAL A 365 -27.52 -15.45 26.95
C VAL A 365 -27.00 -14.21 26.22
N GLU A 366 -26.25 -13.35 26.92
CA GLU A 366 -25.78 -12.06 26.38
C GLU A 366 -24.50 -12.19 25.56
N HIS A 367 -23.78 -13.33 25.65
CA HIS A 367 -22.51 -13.55 24.96
C HIS A 367 -22.46 -14.89 24.20
N SER A 368 -21.71 -14.94 23.11
CA SER A 368 -21.51 -16.16 22.30
C SER A 368 -20.32 -17.02 22.74
N ARG A 369 -19.62 -16.66 23.83
CA ARG A 369 -18.37 -17.29 24.28
C ARG A 369 -18.44 -18.81 24.46
N ALA A 370 -19.58 -19.33 24.91
CA ALA A 370 -19.77 -20.79 25.04
C ALA A 370 -19.75 -21.48 23.68
N ASN A 371 -20.40 -20.90 22.66
CA ASN A 371 -20.36 -21.40 21.29
C ASN A 371 -18.97 -21.23 20.66
N CYS A 372 -18.29 -20.11 20.90
CA CYS A 372 -16.90 -19.93 20.43
C CYS A 372 -15.96 -21.00 21.01
N CYS A 373 -16.09 -21.31 22.30
CA CYS A 373 -15.33 -22.38 22.94
C CYS A 373 -15.70 -23.77 22.40
N PHE A 374 -17.00 -24.02 22.16
CA PHE A 374 -17.50 -25.22 21.53
C PHE A 374 -16.83 -25.42 20.16
N ASP A 375 -16.88 -24.42 19.29
CA ASP A 375 -16.32 -24.46 17.94
C ASP A 375 -14.80 -24.67 17.97
N ASP A 376 -14.08 -23.99 18.87
CA ASP A 376 -12.63 -24.20 19.08
C ASP A 376 -12.32 -25.66 19.48
N ILE A 377 -13.13 -26.27 20.34
CA ILE A 377 -12.94 -27.66 20.76
C ILE A 377 -13.30 -28.64 19.63
N THR A 378 -14.42 -28.44 18.92
CA THR A 378 -14.90 -29.42 17.94
C THR A 378 -14.21 -29.30 16.58
N ASP A 379 -13.83 -28.10 16.17
CA ASP A 379 -13.38 -27.85 14.79
C ASP A 379 -11.88 -27.60 14.69
N ARG A 380 -11.23 -27.17 15.79
CA ARG A 380 -9.79 -26.85 15.80
C ARG A 380 -8.99 -27.84 16.62
N LEU A 381 -9.47 -28.19 17.81
CA LEU A 381 -8.78 -29.13 18.68
C LEU A 381 -8.92 -30.59 18.24
N ALA A 382 -9.95 -30.94 17.46
CA ALA A 382 -10.27 -32.34 17.13
C ALA A 382 -9.13 -33.11 16.45
N ASP A 383 -8.32 -32.44 15.63
CA ASP A 383 -7.16 -33.03 14.95
C ASP A 383 -5.83 -32.79 15.69
N ALA A 384 -5.86 -32.03 16.80
CA ALA A 384 -4.68 -31.71 17.60
C ALA A 384 -4.49 -32.74 18.74
N ASP A 385 -3.30 -33.33 18.84
CA ASP A 385 -2.95 -34.26 19.92
C ASP A 385 -2.62 -33.50 21.22
N ILE A 386 -3.64 -32.88 21.83
CA ILE A 386 -3.57 -32.07 23.07
C ILE A 386 -4.56 -32.64 24.09
N PRO A 387 -4.16 -33.68 24.85
CA PRO A 387 -5.04 -34.42 25.76
C PRO A 387 -5.79 -33.56 26.77
N TYR A 388 -5.13 -32.55 27.35
CA TYR A 388 -5.74 -31.67 28.35
C TYR A 388 -6.47 -30.46 27.73
N GLY A 389 -6.48 -30.32 26.40
CA GLY A 389 -6.97 -29.13 25.73
C GLY A 389 -8.43 -28.81 26.01
N ARG A 390 -9.31 -29.82 25.93
CA ARG A 390 -10.75 -29.70 26.17
C ARG A 390 -11.07 -29.35 27.64
N PRO A 391 -10.49 -30.04 28.65
CA PRO A 391 -10.60 -29.62 30.06
C PRO A 391 -10.08 -28.20 30.36
N ILE A 392 -8.96 -27.81 29.74
CA ILE A 392 -8.39 -26.47 29.90
C ILE A 392 -9.37 -25.41 29.37
N LEU A 393 -9.85 -25.58 28.14
CA LEU A 393 -10.78 -24.63 27.52
C LEU A 393 -12.10 -24.53 28.28
N SER A 394 -12.62 -25.65 28.78
CA SER A 394 -13.82 -25.66 29.64
C SER A 394 -13.57 -24.90 30.95
N THR A 395 -12.40 -25.06 31.56
CA THR A 395 -12.00 -24.29 32.73
C THR A 395 -11.93 -22.78 32.42
N VAL A 396 -11.20 -22.41 31.36
CA VAL A 396 -11.04 -21.00 30.96
C VAL A 396 -12.40 -20.38 30.63
N LEU A 397 -13.28 -21.13 29.96
CA LEU A 397 -14.63 -20.68 29.63
C LEU A 397 -15.39 -20.26 30.89
N ILE A 398 -15.44 -21.07 31.95
CA ILE A 398 -16.14 -20.74 33.21
C ILE A 398 -15.66 -19.40 33.78
N TYR A 399 -14.36 -19.15 33.76
CA TYR A 399 -13.79 -17.89 34.21
C TYR A 399 -14.04 -16.70 33.24
N SER A 400 -14.43 -17.00 32.01
CA SER A 400 -14.72 -16.05 30.94
C SER A 400 -16.22 -15.78 30.75
N LEU A 401 -17.13 -16.41 31.51
CA LEU A 401 -18.57 -16.23 31.28
C LEU A 401 -19.07 -14.80 31.62
N THR A 402 -18.34 -14.05 32.45
CA THR A 402 -18.80 -12.75 32.97
C THR A 402 -17.73 -11.67 32.76
N PRO A 403 -17.94 -10.75 31.81
CA PRO A 403 -17.00 -9.66 31.58
C PRO A 403 -16.83 -8.75 32.80
N GLY A 404 -15.61 -8.24 33.05
CA GLY A 404 -15.34 -7.23 34.08
C GLY A 404 -15.06 -7.72 35.52
N LEU A 405 -15.30 -9.00 35.84
CA LEU A 405 -15.03 -9.61 37.15
C LEU A 405 -13.68 -10.37 37.17
N ALA A 406 -12.56 -9.66 37.02
CA ALA A 406 -11.23 -10.27 36.84
C ALA A 406 -11.31 -11.44 35.83
N GLU A 407 -11.73 -11.05 34.62
CA GLU A 407 -12.10 -11.94 33.52
C GLU A 407 -10.95 -12.86 33.12
N GLY A 408 -11.26 -14.14 32.95
CA GLY A 408 -10.27 -15.16 32.60
C GLY A 408 -9.64 -15.90 33.78
N ALA A 409 -9.07 -17.05 33.47
CA ALA A 409 -8.43 -17.98 34.39
C ALA A 409 -6.92 -17.74 34.44
N THR A 410 -6.36 -17.70 35.64
CA THR A 410 -4.90 -17.74 35.82
C THR A 410 -4.36 -19.15 35.56
N THR A 411 -3.03 -19.29 35.46
CA THR A 411 -2.39 -20.62 35.38
C THR A 411 -2.77 -21.50 36.58
N SER A 412 -2.85 -20.92 37.79
CA SER A 412 -3.31 -21.63 39.00
C SER A 412 -4.76 -22.10 38.88
N ASP A 413 -5.65 -21.26 38.35
CA ASP A 413 -7.06 -21.62 38.14
C ASP A 413 -7.18 -22.78 37.14
N ILE A 414 -6.39 -22.76 36.06
CA ILE A 414 -6.41 -23.80 35.02
C ILE A 414 -5.94 -25.14 35.57
N VAL A 415 -4.85 -25.14 36.34
CA VAL A 415 -4.34 -26.38 36.98
C VAL A 415 -5.37 -26.92 37.97
N ILE A 416 -5.93 -26.10 38.84
CA ILE A 416 -6.97 -26.52 39.80
C ILE A 416 -8.22 -27.05 39.08
N GLY A 417 -8.61 -26.41 37.99
CA GLY A 417 -9.81 -26.76 37.24
C GLY A 417 -9.65 -27.98 36.35
N THR A 418 -8.42 -28.35 35.96
CA THR A 418 -8.14 -29.44 35.01
C THR A 418 -7.57 -30.69 35.66
N TYR A 419 -6.85 -30.54 36.78
CA TYR A 419 -6.09 -31.64 37.37
C TYR A 419 -6.99 -32.71 37.99
N HIS A 420 -6.60 -33.98 37.78
CA HIS A 420 -7.14 -35.10 38.52
C HIS A 420 -6.08 -36.03 39.11
N ALA A 421 -6.48 -36.88 40.06
CA ALA A 421 -5.56 -37.77 40.73
C ALA A 421 -4.86 -38.72 39.74
N GLY A 422 -3.53 -38.57 39.62
CA GLY A 422 -2.68 -39.36 38.73
C GLY A 422 -2.17 -38.59 37.52
N ASP A 423 -2.71 -37.40 37.23
CA ASP A 423 -2.21 -36.51 36.19
C ASP A 423 -0.85 -35.92 36.55
N ARG A 424 -0.16 -35.39 35.54
CA ARG A 424 1.06 -34.61 35.72
C ARG A 424 0.76 -33.14 35.40
N ILE A 425 0.90 -32.27 36.38
CA ILE A 425 0.64 -30.83 36.22
C ILE A 425 1.46 -30.23 35.07
N ASN A 426 2.71 -30.64 34.89
CA ASN A 426 3.54 -30.15 33.78
C ASN A 426 2.96 -30.48 32.39
N ASP A 427 2.27 -31.61 32.24
CA ASP A 427 1.67 -32.00 30.96
C ASP A 427 0.48 -31.06 30.64
N ILE A 428 -0.29 -30.65 31.65
CA ILE A 428 -1.35 -29.63 31.54
C ILE A 428 -0.75 -28.28 31.13
N ILE A 429 0.37 -27.87 31.72
CA ILE A 429 1.04 -26.60 31.38
C ILE A 429 1.57 -26.61 29.94
N VAL A 430 2.15 -27.72 29.49
CA VAL A 430 2.62 -27.86 28.11
C VAL A 430 1.45 -27.75 27.13
N ASP A 431 0.34 -28.41 27.42
CA ASP A 431 -0.85 -28.35 26.57
C ASP A 431 -1.50 -26.96 26.56
N LEU A 432 -1.50 -26.23 27.69
CA LEU A 432 -1.94 -24.83 27.75
C LEU A 432 -1.14 -23.92 26.81
N GLU A 433 0.19 -24.06 26.79
CA GLU A 433 1.06 -23.29 25.90
C GLU A 433 0.85 -23.67 24.42
N ARG A 434 0.55 -24.96 24.13
CA ARG A 434 0.23 -25.42 22.78
C ARG A 434 -1.09 -24.83 22.27
N LEU A 435 -2.12 -24.76 23.11
CA LEU A 435 -3.44 -24.23 22.74
C LEU A 435 -3.41 -22.81 22.16
N GLN A 436 -2.51 -21.95 22.63
CA GLN A 436 -2.38 -20.55 22.17
C GLN A 436 -2.15 -20.38 20.66
N GLY A 437 -1.74 -21.43 19.94
CA GLY A 437 -1.56 -21.41 18.48
C GLY A 437 -2.49 -22.36 17.72
N GLU A 438 -3.46 -22.99 18.40
CA GLU A 438 -4.37 -23.99 17.82
C GLU A 438 -5.79 -23.45 17.71
N VAL A 439 -6.25 -22.77 18.77
CA VAL A 439 -7.63 -22.32 18.90
C VAL A 439 -7.73 -20.81 18.72
N TYR A 440 -8.86 -20.34 18.21
CA TYR A 440 -8.99 -18.98 17.73
C TYR A 440 -9.46 -18.02 18.82
N HIS A 441 -10.28 -18.48 19.77
CA HIS A 441 -10.93 -17.59 20.73
C HIS A 441 -10.22 -17.53 22.09
N LEU A 442 -9.08 -18.23 22.23
CA LEU A 442 -8.27 -18.19 23.45
C LEU A 442 -7.30 -17.01 23.42
N TRP A 443 -7.57 -16.03 24.26
CA TRP A 443 -6.73 -14.84 24.46
C TRP A 443 -5.86 -15.00 25.70
N ARG A 444 -4.66 -14.42 25.65
CA ARG A 444 -3.77 -14.28 26.82
C ARG A 444 -3.52 -12.79 27.08
N SER A 445 -3.91 -12.34 28.27
CA SER A 445 -3.65 -10.97 28.74
C SER A 445 -2.97 -11.07 30.11
N ASP A 446 -1.75 -10.53 30.21
CA ASP A 446 -0.91 -10.63 31.41
C ASP A 446 -0.73 -12.09 31.90
N ASP A 447 -1.34 -12.42 33.04
CA ASP A 447 -1.30 -13.72 33.72
C ASP A 447 -2.59 -14.54 33.55
N ARG A 448 -3.52 -14.08 32.70
CA ARG A 448 -4.85 -14.68 32.50
C ARG A 448 -5.11 -15.13 31.07
N TYR A 449 -5.87 -16.20 30.98
CA TYR A 449 -6.41 -16.78 29.76
C TYR A 449 -7.91 -16.51 29.70
N VAL A 450 -8.42 -16.04 28.57
CA VAL A 450 -9.81 -15.62 28.41
C VAL A 450 -10.36 -16.18 27.10
N ILE A 451 -11.57 -16.73 27.12
CA ILE A 451 -12.35 -16.96 25.90
C ILE A 451 -13.11 -15.67 25.55
N ARG A 452 -12.88 -15.12 24.36
CA ARG A 452 -13.60 -13.96 23.83
C ARG A 452 -14.44 -14.35 22.61
N GLU A 453 -15.32 -13.45 22.19
CA GLU A 453 -16.11 -13.63 20.97
C GLU A 453 -15.29 -13.35 19.72
N ASP A 454 -14.36 -12.40 19.82
CA ASP A 454 -13.43 -12.07 18.74
C ASP A 454 -12.32 -13.13 18.64
N GLU A 455 -11.96 -13.47 17.40
CA GLU A 455 -10.81 -14.32 17.12
C GLU A 455 -9.50 -13.58 17.46
N ASN A 456 -8.57 -14.30 18.08
CA ASN A 456 -7.26 -13.79 18.47
C ASN A 456 -6.36 -13.66 17.23
N PRO A 457 -5.94 -12.43 16.85
CA PRO A 457 -5.07 -12.17 15.70
C PRO A 457 -3.80 -13.04 15.72
N ARG A 458 -3.16 -13.20 16.89
CA ARG A 458 -1.94 -14.00 17.01
C ARG A 458 -2.18 -15.49 16.75
N SER A 459 -3.31 -16.03 17.19
CA SER A 459 -3.68 -17.42 16.92
C SER A 459 -3.92 -17.64 15.43
N LEU A 460 -4.63 -16.71 14.77
CA LEU A 460 -4.90 -16.76 13.33
C LEU A 460 -3.60 -16.75 12.52
N VAL A 461 -2.67 -15.86 12.85
CA VAL A 461 -1.36 -15.78 12.18
C VAL A 461 -0.53 -17.03 12.41
N LYS A 462 -0.44 -17.52 13.65
CA LYS A 462 0.31 -18.75 13.97
C LYS A 462 -0.27 -19.98 13.28
N ASN A 463 -1.59 -20.07 13.15
CA ASN A 463 -2.24 -21.15 12.43
C ASN A 463 -1.87 -21.07 10.94
N ALA A 464 -2.03 -19.91 10.31
CA ALA A 464 -1.64 -19.71 8.91
C ALA A 464 -0.16 -20.02 8.67
N ALA A 465 0.72 -19.60 9.58
CA ALA A 465 2.16 -19.85 9.50
C ALA A 465 2.55 -21.34 9.46
N ARG A 466 1.73 -22.24 10.00
CA ARG A 466 2.01 -23.69 9.97
C ARG A 466 1.82 -24.28 8.58
N ASP A 467 0.90 -23.73 7.83
CA ASP A 467 0.58 -24.16 6.46
C ASP A 467 1.52 -23.51 5.42
N VAL A 468 2.41 -22.60 5.84
CA VAL A 468 3.42 -21.99 4.97
C VAL A 468 4.54 -23.00 4.71
N GLU A 469 4.82 -23.24 3.43
CA GLU A 469 5.90 -24.12 2.99
C GLU A 469 7.28 -23.53 3.31
N ASP A 470 8.27 -24.40 3.52
CA ASP A 470 9.64 -23.96 3.86
C ASP A 470 10.27 -23.12 2.74
N ASP A 471 9.95 -23.43 1.48
CA ASP A 471 10.42 -22.73 0.28
C ASP A 471 9.99 -21.25 0.28
N GLU A 472 8.70 -20.98 0.53
CA GLU A 472 8.15 -19.62 0.57
C GLU A 472 8.78 -18.80 1.71
N ALA A 473 8.99 -19.44 2.86
CA ALA A 473 9.65 -18.81 4.00
C ALA A 473 11.13 -18.51 3.72
N MET A 474 11.83 -19.38 2.98
CA MET A 474 13.22 -19.14 2.59
C MET A 474 13.35 -18.02 1.56
N ASP A 475 12.46 -17.95 0.57
CA ASP A 475 12.38 -16.85 -0.40
C ASP A 475 12.21 -15.50 0.31
N LEU A 476 11.26 -15.42 1.27
CA LEU A 476 11.06 -14.21 2.07
C LEU A 476 12.32 -13.82 2.88
N ILE A 477 13.06 -14.80 3.41
CA ILE A 477 14.32 -14.51 4.11
C ILE A 477 15.34 -13.91 3.12
N GLY A 478 15.45 -14.46 1.91
CA GLY A 478 16.29 -13.90 0.85
C GLY A 478 15.94 -12.45 0.53
N ASP A 479 14.66 -12.17 0.30
CA ASP A 479 14.14 -10.81 0.07
C ASP A 479 14.44 -9.87 1.25
N THR A 480 14.31 -10.37 2.48
CA THR A 480 14.61 -9.60 3.69
C THR A 480 16.12 -9.32 3.82
N VAL A 481 16.98 -10.23 3.37
CA VAL A 481 18.44 -10.03 3.30
C VAL A 481 18.76 -8.95 2.26
N GLU A 482 18.15 -8.98 1.08
CA GLU A 482 18.35 -7.91 0.09
C GLU A 482 17.85 -6.56 0.62
N LYS A 483 16.71 -6.53 1.33
CA LYS A 483 16.19 -5.33 2.00
C LYS A 483 17.15 -4.81 3.08
N LEU A 484 17.75 -5.71 3.87
CA LEU A 484 18.71 -5.38 4.93
C LEU A 484 19.96 -4.70 4.36
N PHE A 485 20.57 -5.29 3.32
CA PHE A 485 21.80 -4.78 2.72
C PHE A 485 21.56 -3.63 1.71
N GLY A 486 20.34 -3.50 1.19
CA GLY A 486 19.94 -2.46 0.25
C GLY A 486 20.42 -2.68 -1.19
N SER A 487 20.26 -1.65 -2.02
CA SER A 487 20.52 -1.74 -3.46
C SER A 487 21.96 -2.14 -3.79
N GLY A 488 22.11 -3.16 -4.64
CA GLY A 488 23.41 -3.75 -5.01
C GLY A 488 23.76 -5.02 -4.23
N ALA A 489 22.95 -5.40 -3.24
CA ALA A 489 22.96 -6.73 -2.63
C ALA A 489 22.19 -7.73 -3.48
N TYR A 490 22.65 -8.97 -3.50
CA TYR A 490 21.96 -10.09 -4.13
C TYR A 490 22.04 -11.29 -3.19
N ALA A 491 20.89 -11.73 -2.69
CA ALA A 491 20.81 -12.87 -1.79
C ALA A 491 20.90 -14.18 -2.59
N VAL A 492 21.68 -15.15 -2.11
CA VAL A 492 21.84 -16.45 -2.75
C VAL A 492 21.82 -17.63 -1.78
N GLY A 493 21.39 -18.79 -2.26
CA GLY A 493 21.18 -20.03 -1.52
C GLY A 493 19.86 -20.05 -0.74
N PHE A 494 18.90 -19.18 -1.04
CA PHE A 494 17.61 -19.11 -0.34
C PHE A 494 16.53 -19.96 -1.01
N ASN A 495 16.87 -20.76 -2.01
CA ASN A 495 16.01 -21.80 -2.54
C ASN A 495 16.25 -23.17 -1.88
N THR A 496 15.33 -24.11 -2.12
CA THR A 496 15.35 -25.44 -1.52
C THR A 496 16.13 -26.48 -2.31
N ASP A 497 16.41 -26.23 -3.59
CA ASP A 497 17.28 -27.07 -4.39
C ASP A 497 18.78 -26.77 -4.17
N GLY A 498 19.08 -25.71 -3.42
CA GLY A 498 20.44 -25.29 -3.08
C GLY A 498 21.22 -24.73 -4.27
N THR A 499 20.54 -24.42 -5.37
CA THR A 499 21.16 -23.73 -6.51
C THR A 499 21.44 -22.29 -6.15
N LEU A 500 22.49 -21.68 -6.72
CA LEU A 500 22.74 -20.27 -6.48
C LEU A 500 21.97 -19.42 -7.48
N GLU A 501 21.16 -18.51 -6.96
CA GLU A 501 20.33 -17.59 -7.71
C GLU A 501 21.19 -16.69 -8.60
N SER A 502 20.63 -16.28 -9.74
CA SER A 502 21.37 -15.54 -10.76
C SER A 502 21.70 -14.12 -10.33
N VAL A 503 22.99 -13.82 -10.15
CA VAL A 503 23.47 -12.44 -9.92
C VAL A 503 23.66 -11.70 -11.25
N PRO A 504 23.17 -10.45 -11.43
CA PRO A 504 23.28 -9.70 -12.69
C PRO A 504 24.73 -9.54 -13.18
N ASP A 505 24.95 -9.53 -14.49
CA ASP A 505 26.27 -9.27 -15.08
C ASP A 505 26.41 -7.80 -15.48
N SER A 506 27.03 -6.99 -14.61
CA SER A 506 27.22 -5.56 -14.83
C SER A 506 28.57 -5.08 -14.29
N GLN A 507 29.00 -3.90 -14.73
CA GLN A 507 30.23 -3.25 -14.28
C GLN A 507 30.16 -2.74 -12.82
N ASN A 508 28.97 -2.61 -12.25
CA ASN A 508 28.81 -2.23 -10.85
C ASN A 508 29.25 -3.38 -9.94
N ILE A 509 29.89 -3.06 -8.82
CA ILE A 509 30.23 -4.05 -7.79
C ILE A 509 28.93 -4.56 -7.16
N LYS A 510 28.73 -5.89 -7.20
CA LYS A 510 27.60 -6.58 -6.59
C LYS A 510 28.04 -7.22 -5.28
N VAL A 511 27.26 -7.04 -4.22
CA VAL A 511 27.49 -7.70 -2.93
C VAL A 511 26.62 -8.95 -2.89
N VAL A 512 27.24 -10.11 -3.00
CA VAL A 512 26.56 -11.40 -3.04
C VAL A 512 26.52 -11.96 -1.63
N VAL A 513 25.32 -12.10 -1.07
CA VAL A 513 25.08 -12.48 0.32
C VAL A 513 24.52 -13.89 0.36
N LYS A 514 25.32 -14.86 0.82
CA LYS A 514 24.90 -16.27 0.87
C LYS A 514 24.14 -16.58 2.17
N ASN A 515 23.22 -17.52 2.13
CA ASN A 515 22.54 -18.07 3.31
C ASN A 515 23.48 -18.88 4.24
N GLY A 516 24.72 -19.15 3.85
CA GLY A 516 25.70 -19.94 4.61
C GLY A 516 27.14 -19.60 4.22
N PRO A 517 28.13 -20.38 4.71
CA PRO A 517 29.53 -20.12 4.40
C PRO A 517 29.83 -20.31 2.90
N TRP A 518 30.74 -19.48 2.38
CA TRP A 518 31.30 -19.63 1.04
C TRP A 518 32.34 -20.73 0.98
N ASP A 519 32.42 -21.39 -0.17
CA ASP A 519 33.45 -22.38 -0.51
C ASP A 519 33.94 -22.15 -1.94
N GLU A 520 35.04 -22.80 -2.32
CA GLU A 520 35.67 -22.64 -3.65
C GLU A 520 34.68 -22.92 -4.79
N GLU A 521 33.82 -23.92 -4.65
CA GLU A 521 32.87 -24.34 -5.69
C GLU A 521 31.77 -23.28 -5.90
N SER A 522 31.14 -22.83 -4.81
CA SER A 522 30.08 -21.82 -4.85
C SER A 522 30.58 -20.44 -5.27
N VAL A 523 31.78 -20.04 -4.86
CA VAL A 523 32.39 -18.80 -5.37
C VAL A 523 32.68 -18.91 -6.86
N ALA A 524 33.27 -20.03 -7.30
CA ALA A 524 33.54 -20.25 -8.72
C ALA A 524 32.25 -20.29 -9.57
N GLU A 525 31.15 -20.82 -9.03
CA GLU A 525 29.84 -20.82 -9.69
C GLU A 525 29.35 -19.40 -9.98
N ILE A 526 29.35 -18.51 -8.97
CA ILE A 526 28.93 -17.11 -9.14
C ILE A 526 29.86 -16.34 -10.10
N ILE A 527 31.18 -16.52 -9.96
CA ILE A 527 32.18 -15.85 -10.81
C ILE A 527 32.05 -16.30 -12.27
N LYS A 528 31.85 -17.60 -12.54
CA LYS A 528 31.80 -18.14 -13.91
C LYS A 528 30.42 -18.04 -14.54
N ASN A 529 29.35 -18.11 -13.74
CA ASN A 529 27.94 -18.09 -14.13
C ASN A 529 27.61 -19.03 -15.31
N GLN A 530 28.02 -20.30 -15.22
CA GLN A 530 27.84 -21.26 -16.33
C GLN A 530 26.40 -21.79 -16.41
N PRO A 531 25.84 -22.01 -17.62
CA PRO A 531 26.46 -21.92 -18.94
C PRO A 531 26.37 -20.53 -19.60
N ALA A 532 25.63 -19.58 -19.01
CA ALA A 532 25.44 -18.24 -19.58
C ALA A 532 26.77 -17.48 -19.78
N GLY A 533 27.73 -17.74 -18.89
CA GLY A 533 28.96 -16.99 -18.78
C GLY A 533 28.75 -15.66 -18.04
N ARG A 534 29.83 -15.14 -17.46
CA ARG A 534 29.91 -13.79 -16.91
C ARG A 534 31.07 -13.05 -17.58
N GLN A 535 30.82 -11.83 -18.03
CA GLN A 535 31.82 -10.91 -18.56
C GLN A 535 32.51 -10.15 -17.43
N TRP A 536 31.74 -9.54 -16.52
CA TRP A 536 32.26 -8.72 -15.42
C TRP A 536 32.49 -9.57 -14.17
N ARG A 537 33.53 -10.41 -14.23
CA ARG A 537 33.84 -11.41 -13.20
C ARG A 537 34.47 -10.81 -11.95
N ASN A 538 35.09 -9.65 -12.07
CA ASN A 538 35.78 -8.95 -11.00
C ASN A 538 34.95 -7.78 -10.43
N THR A 539 33.65 -7.99 -10.28
CA THR A 539 32.72 -7.02 -9.72
C THR A 539 31.85 -7.66 -8.63
N LEU A 540 32.45 -8.55 -7.83
CA LEU A 540 31.74 -9.39 -6.86
C LEU A 540 32.41 -9.25 -5.48
N ALA A 541 31.61 -8.98 -4.46
CA ALA A 541 32.01 -9.04 -3.06
C ALA A 541 31.18 -10.13 -2.36
N PHE A 542 31.82 -11.05 -1.66
CA PHE A 542 31.17 -12.25 -1.12
C PHE A 542 30.97 -12.12 0.39
N VAL A 543 29.71 -12.12 0.83
CA VAL A 543 29.32 -11.95 2.24
C VAL A 543 28.64 -13.22 2.75
N GLN A 544 28.93 -13.59 3.99
CA GLN A 544 28.36 -14.77 4.66
C GLN A 544 27.91 -14.47 6.11
N PRO A 545 27.13 -15.38 6.73
CA PRO A 545 26.79 -15.31 8.15
C PRO A 545 28.02 -15.48 9.07
N LYS A 546 28.01 -14.82 10.23
CA LYS A 546 29.08 -14.87 11.24
C LYS A 546 29.29 -16.29 11.79
N ASN A 547 30.54 -16.66 12.05
CA ASN A 547 30.96 -17.93 12.66
C ASN A 547 30.60 -19.18 11.85
N GLY A 548 30.53 -19.08 10.51
CA GLY A 548 30.26 -20.22 9.63
C GLY A 548 28.87 -20.86 9.82
N LYS A 549 27.88 -20.08 10.28
CA LYS A 549 26.49 -20.55 10.43
C LYS A 549 25.78 -20.57 9.07
N SER A 550 24.77 -21.43 8.96
CA SER A 550 23.90 -21.51 7.79
C SER A 550 22.43 -21.30 8.17
N ILE A 551 21.73 -20.51 7.37
CA ILE A 551 20.31 -20.26 7.35
C ILE A 551 19.71 -21.22 6.30
N SER A 552 18.94 -22.20 6.75
CA SER A 552 18.32 -23.26 5.94
C SER A 552 17.04 -23.75 6.65
N PRO A 553 16.48 -24.92 6.32
CA PRO A 553 15.37 -25.51 7.10
C PRO A 553 15.75 -26.51 8.24
N THR A 554 16.92 -27.16 8.19
CA THR A 554 17.34 -28.26 9.11
C THR A 554 18.23 -27.94 10.35
N SER A 555 18.94 -26.81 10.44
CA SER A 555 20.01 -26.50 11.40
C SER A 555 19.71 -25.28 12.31
N GLN A 556 19.32 -25.45 13.58
CA GLN A 556 19.04 -24.32 14.52
C GLN A 556 18.02 -23.24 14.03
N GLN A 557 17.23 -23.57 13.00
CA GLN A 557 16.54 -22.62 12.11
C GLN A 557 15.09 -22.30 12.45
N GLU A 558 14.52 -22.92 13.48
CA GLU A 558 13.18 -22.58 13.96
C GLU A 558 13.04 -21.06 14.22
N LYS A 559 14.16 -20.37 14.53
CA LYS A 559 14.19 -18.93 14.75
C LYS A 559 14.05 -18.06 13.49
N PHE A 560 14.63 -18.42 12.35
CA PHE A 560 14.49 -17.59 11.14
C PHE A 560 13.26 -18.03 10.36
N LEU A 561 13.18 -19.33 10.09
CA LEU A 561 12.10 -19.93 9.31
C LEU A 561 10.75 -19.75 9.98
N GLY A 562 10.63 -20.07 11.28
CA GLY A 562 9.38 -19.89 12.01
C GLY A 562 8.92 -18.43 12.03
N LYS A 563 9.85 -17.48 12.13
CA LYS A 563 9.52 -16.05 12.09
C LYS A 563 9.12 -15.58 10.70
N ALA A 564 9.79 -16.05 9.65
CA ALA A 564 9.40 -15.77 8.27
C ALA A 564 8.01 -16.34 7.96
N LYS A 565 7.71 -17.57 8.42
CA LYS A 565 6.37 -18.15 8.33
C LYS A 565 5.31 -17.33 9.06
N GLU A 566 5.63 -16.75 10.22
CA GLU A 566 4.72 -15.83 10.93
C GLU A 566 4.47 -14.53 10.13
N VAL A 567 5.47 -13.98 9.44
CA VAL A 567 5.27 -12.81 8.54
C VAL A 567 4.34 -13.18 7.39
N ILE A 568 4.58 -14.31 6.71
CA ILE A 568 3.73 -14.78 5.61
C ILE A 568 2.32 -15.10 6.11
N GLY A 569 2.21 -15.76 7.27
CA GLY A 569 0.93 -16.06 7.91
C GLY A 569 0.13 -14.80 8.23
N ALA A 570 0.79 -13.71 8.62
CA ALA A 570 0.17 -12.42 8.83
C ALA A 570 -0.33 -11.81 7.51
N ASP A 571 0.46 -11.86 6.44
CA ASP A 571 0.03 -11.41 5.11
C ASP A 571 -1.19 -12.19 4.59
N LEU A 572 -1.19 -13.52 4.76
CA LEU A 572 -2.30 -14.39 4.36
C LEU A 572 -3.59 -14.04 5.10
N ARG A 573 -3.51 -13.80 6.42
CA ARG A 573 -4.70 -13.47 7.23
C ARG A 573 -5.16 -12.03 7.04
N LYS A 574 -4.23 -11.08 6.87
CA LYS A 574 -4.56 -9.68 6.53
C LYS A 574 -5.34 -9.56 5.22
N ALA A 575 -5.12 -10.49 4.29
CA ALA A 575 -5.82 -10.56 3.01
C ALA A 575 -7.23 -11.21 3.09
N ASP A 576 -7.60 -11.82 4.23
CA ASP A 576 -8.91 -12.46 4.41
C ASP A 576 -10.01 -11.41 4.64
N GLU A 577 -10.86 -11.19 3.64
CA GLU A 577 -11.97 -10.22 3.69
C GLU A 577 -13.09 -10.62 4.67
N ASN A 578 -13.09 -11.85 5.19
CA ASN A 578 -14.08 -12.28 6.19
C ASN A 578 -13.75 -11.79 7.60
N LEU A 579 -12.51 -11.39 7.86
CA LEU A 579 -12.09 -10.83 9.15
C LEU A 579 -12.58 -9.38 9.29
N SER A 580 -12.89 -8.98 10.53
CA SER A 580 -13.26 -7.60 10.84
C SER A 580 -12.09 -6.64 10.57
N GLU A 581 -12.39 -5.36 10.32
CA GLU A 581 -11.34 -4.34 10.12
C GLU A 581 -10.41 -4.24 11.35
N GLU A 582 -10.97 -4.29 12.57
CA GLU A 582 -10.20 -4.27 13.81
C GLU A 582 -9.21 -5.43 13.92
N ILE A 583 -9.62 -6.66 13.58
CA ILE A 583 -8.72 -7.82 13.57
C ILE A 583 -7.64 -7.67 12.51
N ARG A 584 -7.98 -7.13 11.32
CA ARG A 584 -7.00 -6.93 10.24
C ARG A 584 -5.96 -5.87 10.60
N ASP A 585 -6.37 -4.81 11.30
CA ASP A 585 -5.46 -3.79 11.83
C ASP A 585 -4.52 -4.40 12.89
N ASP A 586 -5.04 -5.19 13.82
CA ASP A 586 -4.19 -5.91 14.80
C ASP A 586 -3.21 -6.90 14.13
N ILE A 587 -3.62 -7.55 13.03
CA ILE A 587 -2.73 -8.41 12.24
C ILE A 587 -1.65 -7.59 11.52
N GLU A 588 -1.96 -6.37 11.07
CA GLU A 588 -0.97 -5.46 10.49
C GLU A 588 0.09 -5.05 11.52
N ASP A 589 -0.32 -4.73 12.75
CA ASP A 589 0.63 -4.44 13.84
C ASP A 589 1.52 -5.66 14.14
N LEU A 590 0.97 -6.87 14.12
CA LEU A 590 1.76 -8.11 14.28
C LEU A 590 2.69 -8.36 13.10
N HIS A 591 2.27 -8.03 11.88
CA HIS A 591 3.11 -8.15 10.68
C HIS A 591 4.35 -7.28 10.82
N GLU A 592 4.18 -6.00 11.18
CA GLU A 592 5.30 -5.08 11.41
C GLU A 592 6.21 -5.56 12.55
N GLU A 593 5.63 -6.07 13.64
CA GLU A 593 6.36 -6.67 14.75
C GLU A 593 7.24 -7.84 14.28
N TYR A 594 6.65 -8.79 13.53
CA TYR A 594 7.31 -10.00 13.07
C TYR A 594 8.37 -9.73 11.99
N GLU A 595 8.10 -8.83 11.06
CA GLU A 595 9.06 -8.39 10.05
C GLU A 595 10.26 -7.70 10.73
N GLY A 596 10.00 -6.81 11.69
CA GLY A 596 11.04 -6.14 12.46
C GLY A 596 11.89 -7.10 13.31
N GLU A 597 11.29 -8.15 13.87
CA GLU A 597 12.02 -9.21 14.55
C GLU A 597 12.90 -10.04 13.59
N LEU A 598 12.38 -10.42 12.42
CA LEU A 598 13.14 -11.15 11.41
C LEU A 598 14.37 -10.35 10.97
N LEU A 599 14.18 -9.06 10.69
CA LEU A 599 15.25 -8.16 10.29
C LEU A 599 16.35 -8.08 11.35
N LYS A 600 16.00 -7.89 12.63
CA LYS A 600 16.98 -7.86 13.74
C LYS A 600 17.73 -9.19 13.91
N ARG A 601 17.03 -10.32 13.70
CA ARG A 601 17.67 -11.65 13.74
C ARG A 601 18.69 -11.78 12.61
N LEU A 602 18.37 -11.34 11.40
CA LEU A 602 19.26 -11.38 10.23
C LEU A 602 20.44 -10.41 10.37
N GLU A 603 20.19 -9.19 10.85
CA GLU A 603 21.24 -8.20 11.18
C GLU A 603 22.26 -8.78 12.17
N SER A 604 21.79 -9.54 13.17
CA SER A 604 22.65 -10.22 14.13
C SER A 604 23.40 -11.42 13.54
N ALA A 605 22.86 -12.04 12.48
CA ALA A 605 23.40 -13.24 11.86
C ALA A 605 24.55 -12.92 10.89
N TYR A 606 24.43 -11.83 10.13
CA TYR A 606 25.37 -11.45 9.09
C TYR A 606 26.52 -10.57 9.59
N GLY A 607 27.68 -10.66 8.93
CA GLY A 607 28.80 -9.76 9.22
C GLY A 607 30.21 -10.21 8.81
N GLU A 608 30.36 -11.19 7.92
CA GLU A 608 31.67 -11.63 7.42
C GLU A 608 31.78 -11.43 5.91
N LEU A 609 32.92 -10.92 5.45
CA LEU A 609 33.32 -10.76 4.06
C LEU A 609 34.47 -11.72 3.76
N ILE A 610 34.42 -12.37 2.59
CA ILE A 610 35.55 -13.13 2.05
C ILE A 610 36.45 -12.19 1.26
N ASP A 611 37.67 -11.98 1.76
CA ASP A 611 38.67 -11.06 1.20
C ASP A 611 39.83 -11.86 0.58
N GLY A 612 40.16 -11.60 -0.68
CA GLY A 612 41.26 -12.24 -1.40
C GLY A 612 41.47 -11.67 -2.80
N ASP A 613 42.71 -11.73 -3.29
CA ASP A 613 43.12 -11.12 -4.56
C ASP A 613 42.73 -11.96 -5.81
N ASP A 614 42.62 -13.28 -5.66
CA ASP A 614 42.18 -14.22 -6.70
C ASP A 614 41.28 -15.31 -6.11
N LEU A 615 40.05 -14.94 -5.78
CA LEU A 615 39.06 -15.86 -5.21
C LEU A 615 38.68 -17.02 -6.15
N LEU A 616 39.01 -16.93 -7.44
CA LEU A 616 38.69 -17.97 -8.42
C LEU A 616 39.70 -19.12 -8.41
N ASN A 617 40.99 -18.82 -8.21
CA ASN A 617 42.06 -19.81 -8.29
C ASN A 617 42.79 -20.03 -6.95
N GLU A 618 42.65 -19.12 -5.98
CA GLU A 618 43.40 -19.11 -4.73
C GLU A 618 42.49 -18.99 -3.49
N PHE A 619 41.25 -19.54 -3.55
CA PHE A 619 40.26 -19.45 -2.46
C PHE A 619 40.79 -19.95 -1.09
N ASP A 620 41.65 -20.96 -1.07
CA ASP A 620 42.28 -21.49 0.17
C ASP A 620 43.10 -20.43 0.95
N TYR A 621 43.49 -19.33 0.31
CA TYR A 621 44.21 -18.22 0.92
C TYR A 621 43.30 -17.04 1.30
N ALA A 622 42.01 -17.10 0.98
CA ALA A 622 41.05 -16.05 1.31
C ALA A 622 40.88 -15.91 2.83
N ALA A 623 40.74 -14.68 3.30
CA ALA A 623 40.53 -14.37 4.70
C ALA A 623 39.03 -14.09 4.96
N GLU A 624 38.50 -14.66 6.03
CA GLU A 624 37.21 -14.28 6.60
C GLU A 624 37.40 -13.02 7.46
N ILE A 625 36.96 -11.87 6.97
CA ILE A 625 37.11 -10.58 7.65
C ILE A 625 35.75 -10.11 8.15
N SER A 626 35.66 -9.74 9.43
CA SER A 626 34.47 -9.06 9.95
C SER A 626 34.20 -7.77 9.18
N LEU A 627 32.96 -7.59 8.72
CA LEU A 627 32.52 -6.39 8.03
C LEU A 627 32.72 -5.14 8.91
N GLU A 628 32.58 -5.26 10.23
CA GLU A 628 32.83 -4.16 11.19
C GLU A 628 34.29 -3.67 11.15
N ASN A 629 35.23 -4.54 10.76
CA ASN A 629 36.65 -4.18 10.63
C ASN A 629 36.99 -3.66 9.22
N ARG A 630 36.26 -4.15 8.19
CA ARG A 630 36.56 -3.83 6.79
C ARG A 630 35.85 -2.57 6.30
N VAL A 631 34.61 -2.34 6.75
CA VAL A 631 33.74 -1.25 6.32
C VAL A 631 33.81 -0.12 7.34
N ALA A 632 34.36 1.02 6.95
CA ALA A 632 34.57 2.16 7.85
C ALA A 632 33.33 3.07 8.02
N THR A 633 32.22 2.78 7.33
CA THR A 633 31.01 3.63 7.26
C THR A 633 29.77 2.85 7.70
N GLU A 634 28.93 3.47 8.54
CA GLU A 634 27.66 2.90 8.99
C GLU A 634 26.50 3.20 8.00
N PRO A 635 25.51 2.29 7.88
CA PRO A 635 25.47 0.96 8.46
C PRO A 635 26.45 0.00 7.77
N VAL A 636 27.12 -0.84 8.55
CA VAL A 636 28.11 -1.82 8.06
C VAL A 636 27.49 -2.85 7.10
N LEU A 637 26.26 -3.31 7.37
CA LEU A 637 25.50 -4.20 6.50
C LEU A 637 24.79 -3.41 5.39
N ASN A 638 25.57 -2.71 4.55
CA ASN A 638 25.05 -1.97 3.41
C ASN A 638 25.90 -2.25 2.17
N ALA A 639 25.23 -2.62 1.08
CA ALA A 639 25.90 -3.03 -0.15
C ALA A 639 26.80 -1.93 -0.73
N SER A 640 26.37 -0.67 -0.70
CA SER A 640 27.18 0.47 -1.19
C SER A 640 28.44 0.67 -0.34
N ASN A 641 28.31 0.58 0.99
CA ASN A 641 29.44 0.72 1.91
C ASN A 641 30.44 -0.45 1.76
N ILE A 642 29.93 -1.68 1.62
CA ILE A 642 30.75 -2.88 1.37
C ILE A 642 31.45 -2.80 0.01
N ALA A 643 30.71 -2.43 -1.05
CA ALA A 643 31.25 -2.20 -2.38
C ALA A 643 32.34 -1.12 -2.37
N GLY A 644 32.18 -0.07 -1.57
CA GLY A 644 33.22 0.95 -1.35
C GLY A 644 34.46 0.40 -0.65
N ALA A 645 34.28 -0.50 0.32
CA ALA A 645 35.38 -1.08 1.08
C ALA A 645 36.24 -2.02 0.23
N VAL A 646 35.65 -2.87 -0.63
CA VAL A 646 36.40 -3.85 -1.44
C VAL A 646 37.20 -3.24 -2.60
N LYS A 647 37.02 -1.95 -2.88
CA LYS A 647 37.80 -1.25 -3.92
C LYS A 647 39.27 -1.22 -3.55
N ALA A 648 40.11 -1.49 -4.54
CA ALA A 648 41.55 -1.40 -4.39
C ALA A 648 42.03 0.06 -4.40
N ASP A 649 43.13 0.28 -3.70
CA ASP A 649 43.81 1.57 -3.72
C ASP A 649 44.54 1.78 -5.08
N PRO A 650 44.65 3.03 -5.58
CA PRO A 650 45.38 3.33 -6.82
C PRO A 650 46.79 2.72 -6.92
N PHE A 651 47.51 2.56 -5.80
CA PHE A 651 48.84 1.94 -5.80
C PHE A 651 48.82 0.45 -6.16
N ASP A 652 47.77 -0.29 -5.78
CA ASP A 652 47.63 -1.69 -6.12
C ASP A 652 47.25 -1.85 -7.60
N LEU A 653 46.37 -0.97 -8.11
CA LEU A 653 46.03 -0.89 -9.54
C LEU A 653 47.29 -0.61 -10.40
N GLN A 654 48.12 0.34 -9.99
CA GLN A 654 49.34 0.75 -10.71
C GLN A 654 50.27 -0.43 -11.08
N ARG A 655 50.35 -1.45 -10.20
CA ARG A 655 51.25 -2.60 -10.40
C ARG A 655 50.88 -3.46 -11.61
N HIS A 656 49.61 -3.46 -12.01
CA HIS A 656 49.08 -4.30 -13.07
C HIS A 656 48.90 -3.56 -14.40
N VAL A 657 48.86 -2.22 -14.38
CA VAL A 657 48.57 -1.42 -15.58
C VAL A 657 49.53 -1.72 -16.74
N TRP A 658 50.84 -1.81 -16.49
CA TRP A 658 51.80 -2.05 -17.57
C TRP A 658 51.57 -3.41 -18.24
N ASP A 659 51.28 -4.45 -17.47
CA ASP A 659 51.07 -5.79 -18.03
C ASP A 659 49.80 -5.83 -18.88
N ILE A 660 48.71 -5.20 -18.41
CA ILE A 660 47.45 -5.07 -19.16
C ILE A 660 47.68 -4.28 -20.47
N VAL A 661 48.30 -3.11 -20.37
CA VAL A 661 48.59 -2.25 -21.55
C VAL A 661 49.47 -2.98 -22.54
N GLN A 662 50.55 -3.61 -22.07
CA GLN A 662 51.47 -4.33 -22.93
C GLN A 662 50.78 -5.48 -23.66
N ASP A 663 49.97 -6.29 -22.98
CA ASP A 663 49.30 -7.43 -23.61
C ASP A 663 48.21 -7.00 -24.59
N ARG A 664 47.48 -5.92 -24.29
CA ARG A 664 46.55 -5.30 -25.24
C ARG A 664 47.28 -4.77 -26.47
N LEU A 665 48.37 -4.02 -26.29
CA LEU A 665 49.16 -3.45 -27.40
C LEU A 665 49.94 -4.49 -28.23
N LYS A 666 50.26 -5.67 -27.68
CA LYS A 666 50.78 -6.78 -28.49
C LYS A 666 49.73 -7.37 -29.41
N THR A 667 48.46 -7.31 -29.01
CA THR A 667 47.34 -7.96 -29.71
C THR A 667 46.62 -6.99 -30.64
N ARG A 668 46.59 -5.71 -30.27
CA ARG A 668 45.95 -4.60 -30.99
C ARG A 668 46.98 -3.46 -31.11
N SER A 669 46.94 -2.68 -32.19
CA SER A 669 47.87 -1.54 -32.37
C SER A 669 47.63 -0.40 -31.37
N GLU A 670 46.46 -0.34 -30.75
CA GLU A 670 46.06 0.72 -29.83
C GLU A 670 45.11 0.19 -28.73
N THR A 671 45.01 0.91 -27.61
CA THR A 671 44.07 0.64 -26.52
C THR A 671 43.66 1.94 -25.82
N THR A 672 42.43 2.05 -25.33
CA THR A 672 42.00 3.21 -24.51
C THR A 672 42.23 2.96 -23.01
N ILE A 673 42.06 3.99 -22.19
CA ILE A 673 42.05 3.83 -20.73
C ILE A 673 40.78 3.10 -20.26
N ASP A 674 39.64 3.37 -20.89
CA ASP A 674 38.40 2.64 -20.65
C ASP A 674 38.55 1.13 -20.92
N ASP A 675 39.22 0.78 -22.01
CA ASP A 675 39.59 -0.60 -22.35
C ASP A 675 40.43 -1.29 -21.25
N ILE A 676 41.30 -0.54 -20.55
CA ILE A 676 42.11 -1.04 -19.44
C ILE A 676 41.23 -1.26 -18.22
N TYR A 677 40.36 -0.29 -17.91
CA TYR A 677 39.39 -0.41 -16.82
C TYR A 677 38.48 -1.62 -17.00
N GLU A 678 37.98 -1.85 -18.22
CA GLU A 678 37.22 -3.06 -18.53
C GLU A 678 38.00 -4.35 -18.27
N GLN A 679 39.30 -4.40 -18.57
CA GLN A 679 40.12 -5.59 -18.26
C GLN A 679 40.23 -5.85 -16.75
N PHE A 680 40.35 -4.80 -15.94
CA PHE A 680 40.31 -4.94 -14.48
C PHE A 680 38.98 -5.53 -14.03
N LEU A 681 37.84 -5.09 -14.60
CA LEU A 681 36.52 -5.63 -14.26
C LEU A 681 36.27 -7.05 -14.78
N MET A 682 36.92 -7.45 -15.87
CA MET A 682 36.73 -8.77 -16.50
C MET A 682 37.57 -9.88 -15.85
N SER A 683 38.76 -9.58 -15.33
CA SER A 683 39.66 -10.60 -14.79
C SER A 683 39.60 -10.65 -13.26
N PRO A 684 39.10 -11.74 -12.64
CA PRO A 684 39.00 -11.87 -11.18
C PRO A 684 40.36 -12.04 -10.48
N THR A 685 41.46 -12.06 -11.25
CA THR A 685 42.84 -12.13 -10.76
C THR A 685 43.44 -10.74 -10.49
N TYR A 686 42.70 -9.68 -10.80
CA TYR A 686 43.15 -8.30 -10.58
C TYR A 686 42.39 -7.67 -9.41
N PRO A 687 42.98 -6.66 -8.75
CA PRO A 687 42.26 -5.86 -7.77
C PRO A 687 40.99 -5.20 -8.37
N ILE A 688 39.91 -5.10 -7.59
CA ILE A 688 38.66 -4.47 -8.02
C ILE A 688 38.85 -2.94 -8.12
N PRO A 689 38.72 -2.33 -9.31
CA PRO A 689 38.91 -0.89 -9.47
C PRO A 689 37.70 -0.11 -8.93
N GLY A 690 37.96 1.05 -8.34
CA GLY A 690 36.91 1.89 -7.77
C GLY A 690 36.11 2.70 -8.79
N SER A 691 36.80 3.16 -9.84
CA SER A 691 36.28 3.98 -10.95
C SER A 691 37.29 4.02 -12.09
N VAL A 692 36.85 4.48 -13.27
CA VAL A 692 37.76 4.74 -14.40
C VAL A 692 38.81 5.80 -14.04
N THR A 693 38.48 6.76 -13.17
CA THR A 693 39.39 7.82 -12.71
C THR A 693 40.56 7.23 -11.92
N ASP A 694 40.33 6.20 -11.13
CA ASP A 694 41.39 5.52 -10.39
C ASP A 694 42.35 4.82 -11.36
N ILE A 695 41.83 4.28 -12.47
CA ILE A 695 42.65 3.73 -13.55
C ILE A 695 43.40 4.82 -14.30
N VAL A 696 42.80 5.99 -14.58
CA VAL A 696 43.51 7.14 -15.16
C VAL A 696 44.73 7.50 -14.32
N GLN A 697 44.56 7.63 -13.00
CA GLN A 697 45.67 7.92 -12.08
C GLN A 697 46.71 6.79 -12.04
N ALA A 698 46.26 5.54 -12.05
CA ALA A 698 47.15 4.38 -12.10
C ALA A 698 47.93 4.32 -13.43
N VAL A 699 47.35 4.75 -14.54
CA VAL A 699 47.98 4.82 -15.87
C VAL A 699 49.04 5.92 -15.93
N GLU A 700 48.72 7.14 -15.48
CA GLU A 700 49.68 8.26 -15.46
C GLU A 700 50.94 7.91 -14.68
N ASN A 701 50.81 7.23 -13.55
CA ASN A 701 51.95 6.84 -12.70
C ASN A 701 52.57 5.49 -13.09
N GLY A 702 51.77 4.54 -13.58
CA GLY A 702 52.20 3.17 -13.87
C GLY A 702 52.93 3.02 -15.20
N LEU A 703 52.69 3.94 -16.13
CA LEU A 703 53.32 3.96 -17.45
C LEU A 703 54.50 4.93 -17.55
N GLU A 704 54.87 5.62 -16.47
CA GLU A 704 56.03 6.52 -16.48
C GLU A 704 57.31 5.78 -16.93
N GLY A 705 57.97 6.29 -17.97
CA GLY A 705 59.19 5.70 -18.55
C GLY A 705 58.97 4.44 -19.40
N LYS A 706 57.72 4.06 -19.69
CA LYS A 706 57.39 2.98 -20.63
C LYS A 706 57.33 3.52 -22.07
N PRO A 707 57.60 2.69 -23.11
CA PRO A 707 57.61 3.12 -24.51
C PRO A 707 56.19 3.24 -25.08
N VAL A 708 55.35 4.08 -24.46
CA VAL A 708 53.94 4.28 -24.81
C VAL A 708 53.69 5.77 -25.00
N LEU A 709 52.92 6.12 -26.03
CA LEU A 709 52.45 7.47 -26.30
C LEU A 709 50.95 7.57 -26.04
N ALA A 710 50.48 8.75 -25.63
CA ALA A 710 49.07 9.04 -25.45
C ALA A 710 48.56 9.99 -26.53
N HIS A 711 47.37 9.72 -27.04
CA HIS A 711 46.67 10.52 -28.04
C HIS A 711 45.25 10.86 -27.53
N ASP A 712 44.88 12.13 -27.46
CA ASP A 712 43.60 12.58 -26.89
C ASP A 712 42.51 12.93 -27.91
N GLY A 713 42.74 12.54 -29.17
CA GLY A 713 41.84 12.82 -30.29
C GLY A 713 42.10 14.17 -30.96
N SER A 714 42.86 15.06 -30.32
CA SER A 714 43.34 16.32 -30.92
C SER A 714 44.81 16.26 -31.35
N GLY A 715 45.55 15.30 -30.81
CA GLY A 715 46.92 14.96 -31.17
C GLY A 715 47.61 14.11 -30.09
N PHE A 716 48.90 13.85 -30.31
CA PHE A 716 49.76 13.20 -29.32
C PHE A 716 50.15 14.15 -28.19
N LYS A 717 50.29 13.61 -26.98
CA LYS A 717 50.76 14.31 -25.79
C LYS A 717 52.25 14.07 -25.54
N ASP A 718 52.96 15.13 -25.16
CA ASP A 718 54.37 15.07 -24.78
C ASP A 718 54.60 14.35 -23.43
N GLU A 719 53.60 14.35 -22.55
CA GLU A 719 53.64 13.68 -21.23
C GLU A 719 52.35 12.86 -21.02
N LEU A 720 52.47 11.74 -20.30
CA LEU A 720 51.32 10.94 -19.83
C LEU A 720 50.64 11.61 -18.64
N ARG A 721 50.08 12.81 -18.86
CA ARG A 721 49.39 13.63 -17.85
C ARG A 721 48.13 14.26 -18.40
N GLY A 722 47.17 14.50 -17.50
CA GLY A 722 45.86 15.04 -17.86
C GLY A 722 45.14 14.11 -18.81
N LEU A 723 45.25 12.81 -18.58
CA LEU A 723 44.62 11.80 -19.42
C LEU A 723 43.11 11.71 -19.10
N THR A 724 42.35 11.20 -20.06
CA THR A 724 40.92 10.97 -19.96
C THR A 724 40.62 9.50 -20.27
N GLN A 725 39.42 9.01 -19.95
CA GLN A 725 39.03 7.63 -20.26
C GLN A 725 39.16 7.29 -21.77
N ASP A 726 38.94 8.29 -22.64
CA ASP A 726 38.99 8.16 -24.10
C ASP A 726 40.42 8.32 -24.67
N THR A 727 41.41 8.60 -23.82
CA THR A 727 42.81 8.70 -24.28
C THR A 727 43.25 7.37 -24.86
N VAL A 728 43.72 7.41 -26.11
CA VAL A 728 44.28 6.26 -26.82
C VAL A 728 45.76 6.13 -26.50
N LEU A 729 46.19 4.92 -26.16
CA LEU A 729 47.58 4.56 -25.92
C LEU A 729 48.08 3.71 -27.08
N VAL A 730 49.30 3.99 -27.53
CA VAL A 730 49.98 3.26 -28.61
C VAL A 730 51.45 3.03 -28.25
N LEU A 731 52.09 2.02 -28.84
CA LEU A 731 53.53 1.82 -28.67
C LEU A 731 54.30 2.90 -29.44
N GLU A 732 55.33 3.48 -28.82
CA GLU A 732 56.17 4.48 -29.51
C GLU A 732 56.82 3.92 -30.79
N SER A 733 57.07 2.61 -30.85
CA SER A 733 57.64 1.94 -32.04
C SER A 733 56.72 1.93 -33.26
N ASP A 734 55.42 2.10 -33.05
CA ASP A 734 54.40 1.93 -34.07
C ASP A 734 53.93 3.28 -34.64
N VAL A 735 54.46 4.38 -34.10
CA VAL A 735 54.13 5.75 -34.52
C VAL A 735 55.26 6.33 -35.37
N GLU A 736 54.94 6.70 -36.61
CA GLU A 736 55.86 7.40 -37.50
C GLU A 736 55.94 8.88 -37.15
N LYS A 737 57.16 9.42 -37.07
CA LYS A 737 57.39 10.85 -36.79
C LYS A 737 57.54 11.62 -38.10
N TRP A 738 56.57 12.48 -38.41
CA TRP A 738 56.55 13.27 -39.65
C TRP A 738 57.05 14.70 -39.40
N SER A 739 57.75 15.25 -40.39
CA SER A 739 58.08 16.66 -40.52
C SER A 739 57.20 17.33 -41.59
N THR A 740 57.41 18.61 -41.85
CA THR A 740 56.72 19.33 -42.94
C THR A 740 56.92 18.65 -44.31
N ASP A 741 58.06 17.98 -44.53
CA ASP A 741 58.39 17.37 -45.82
C ASP A 741 57.55 16.11 -46.10
N GLU A 742 57.28 15.31 -45.07
CA GLU A 742 56.34 14.17 -45.14
C GLU A 742 54.89 14.64 -45.33
N VAL A 743 54.49 15.71 -44.63
CA VAL A 743 53.14 16.32 -44.81
C VAL A 743 52.97 16.87 -46.24
N GLU A 744 54.00 17.51 -46.81
CA GLU A 744 54.00 17.96 -48.21
C GLU A 744 53.92 16.77 -49.19
N SER A 745 54.63 15.69 -48.90
CA SER A 745 54.61 14.47 -49.73
C SER A 745 53.25 13.79 -49.72
N GLU A 746 52.61 13.70 -48.55
CA GLU A 746 51.25 13.17 -48.39
C GLU A 746 50.22 14.06 -49.08
N LEU A 747 50.30 15.38 -48.88
CA LEU A 747 49.42 16.34 -49.55
C LEU A 747 49.57 16.27 -51.09
N ARG A 748 50.80 16.04 -51.59
CA ARG A 748 51.05 15.81 -53.03
C ARG A 748 50.51 14.46 -53.51
N SER A 749 50.59 13.39 -52.72
CA SER A 749 50.05 12.08 -53.13
C SER A 749 48.54 12.07 -53.30
N GLN A 750 47.81 12.93 -52.56
CA GLN A 750 46.36 13.10 -52.75
C GLN A 750 46.02 13.46 -54.21
N PHE A 751 46.79 14.34 -54.85
CA PHE A 751 46.60 14.68 -56.26
C PHE A 751 47.03 13.54 -57.20
N GLY A 752 48.08 12.80 -56.85
CA GLY A 752 48.51 11.61 -57.59
C GLY A 752 47.47 10.48 -57.65
N ALA A 753 46.49 10.49 -56.74
CA ALA A 753 45.37 9.54 -56.70
C ALA A 753 44.17 9.96 -57.60
N GLY A 754 44.27 11.07 -58.32
CA GLY A 754 43.24 11.57 -59.24
C GLY A 754 42.35 12.68 -58.66
N THR A 755 42.63 13.12 -57.43
CA THR A 755 41.95 14.25 -56.78
C THR A 755 42.44 15.57 -57.39
N LYS A 756 41.55 16.45 -57.83
CA LYS A 756 41.92 17.76 -58.42
C LYS A 756 41.99 18.91 -57.39
N GLU A 757 41.37 18.71 -56.23
CA GLU A 757 41.24 19.71 -55.17
C GLU A 757 41.33 19.07 -53.78
N VAL A 758 42.11 19.66 -52.87
CA VAL A 758 42.20 19.22 -51.47
C VAL A 758 41.82 20.38 -50.56
N ASP A 759 40.82 20.16 -49.72
CA ASP A 759 40.43 21.06 -48.64
C ASP A 759 41.45 20.96 -47.50
N LEU A 760 42.17 22.05 -47.22
CA LEU A 760 43.29 22.02 -46.28
C LEU A 760 42.83 21.84 -44.82
N GLY A 761 41.64 22.32 -44.46
CA GLY A 761 41.09 22.14 -43.11
C GLY A 761 40.68 20.69 -42.84
N THR A 762 40.08 20.03 -43.82
CA THR A 762 39.71 18.61 -43.75
C THR A 762 40.96 17.74 -43.65
N PHE A 763 41.95 17.99 -44.51
CA PHE A 763 43.23 17.27 -44.50
C PHE A 763 43.98 17.43 -43.16
N GLU A 764 43.98 18.63 -42.58
CA GLU A 764 44.56 18.88 -41.26
C GLU A 764 43.85 18.07 -40.16
N LEU A 765 42.51 18.03 -40.18
CA LEU A 765 41.71 17.30 -39.21
C LEU A 765 41.94 15.78 -39.30
N GLU A 766 42.04 15.25 -40.52
CA GLU A 766 42.41 13.85 -40.76
C GLU A 766 43.79 13.53 -40.17
N LEU A 767 44.79 14.39 -40.38
CA LEU A 767 46.13 14.21 -39.79
C LEU A 767 46.14 14.29 -38.26
N ARG A 768 45.33 15.17 -37.65
CA ARG A 768 45.22 15.29 -36.18
C ARG A 768 44.61 14.07 -35.51
N GLN A 769 43.78 13.31 -36.23
CA GLN A 769 43.09 12.13 -35.70
C GLN A 769 43.93 10.85 -35.82
N ARG A 770 45.04 10.88 -36.58
CA ARG A 770 45.88 9.70 -36.79
C ARG A 770 46.65 9.32 -35.52
N THR A 771 46.47 8.08 -35.10
CA THR A 771 47.17 7.46 -33.96
C THR A 771 48.46 6.74 -34.35
N ASP A 772 48.81 6.74 -35.64
CA ASP A 772 49.99 6.10 -36.22
C ASP A 772 51.03 7.11 -36.74
N VAL A 773 50.69 8.40 -36.78
CA VAL A 773 51.58 9.47 -37.27
C VAL A 773 51.60 10.65 -36.33
N TRP A 774 52.80 11.03 -35.90
CA TRP A 774 53.02 12.18 -35.03
C TRP A 774 53.83 13.28 -35.73
N ILE A 775 53.19 14.43 -35.96
CA ILE A 775 53.87 15.66 -36.36
C ILE A 775 54.53 16.25 -35.11
N TYR A 776 55.83 16.02 -34.98
CA TYR A 776 56.57 16.24 -33.72
C TYR A 776 57.30 17.58 -33.66
N ASP A 777 57.51 18.24 -34.80
CA ASP A 777 58.33 19.44 -34.92
C ASP A 777 57.52 20.75 -34.80
N GLN A 778 56.22 20.72 -35.07
CA GLN A 778 55.30 21.87 -35.01
C GLN A 778 53.83 21.43 -34.99
N SER A 779 52.89 22.38 -34.97
CA SER A 779 51.46 22.05 -35.03
C SER A 779 51.07 21.46 -36.39
N PRO A 780 50.10 20.51 -36.44
CA PRO A 780 49.57 20.00 -37.71
C PRO A 780 49.08 21.10 -38.66
N GLU A 781 48.43 22.13 -38.10
CA GLU A 781 47.98 23.31 -38.84
C GLU A 781 49.13 24.04 -39.54
N ASP A 782 50.22 24.30 -38.82
CA ASP A 782 51.39 24.98 -39.37
C ASP A 782 52.10 24.12 -40.43
N ALA A 783 52.16 22.80 -40.21
CA ALA A 783 52.74 21.86 -41.16
C ALA A 783 51.94 21.81 -42.47
N VAL A 784 50.62 21.72 -42.40
CA VAL A 784 49.74 21.74 -43.57
C VAL A 784 49.84 23.08 -44.30
N LYS A 785 49.81 24.22 -43.58
CA LYS A 785 49.95 25.54 -44.19
C LYS A 785 51.29 25.74 -44.90
N MET A 786 52.38 25.30 -44.28
CA MET A 786 53.71 25.39 -44.90
C MET A 786 53.82 24.46 -46.11
N ALA A 787 53.34 23.23 -46.03
CA ALA A 787 53.30 22.28 -47.14
C ALA A 787 52.48 22.83 -48.33
N ALA A 788 51.25 23.27 -48.08
CA ALA A 788 50.39 23.86 -49.11
C ALA A 788 50.99 25.13 -49.73
N GLY A 789 51.63 25.98 -48.91
CA GLY A 789 52.30 27.18 -49.39
C GLY A 789 53.52 26.88 -50.26
N ARG A 790 54.28 25.81 -49.97
CA ARG A 790 55.38 25.34 -50.82
C ARG A 790 54.85 24.81 -52.15
N LEU A 791 53.76 24.04 -52.14
CA LEU A 791 53.12 23.52 -53.35
C LEU A 791 52.54 24.64 -54.24
N ALA A 792 51.85 25.62 -53.67
CA ALA A 792 51.27 26.74 -54.42
C ALA A 792 52.32 27.63 -55.13
N ASN A 793 53.58 27.62 -54.66
CA ASN A 793 54.68 28.32 -55.33
C ASN A 793 55.28 27.54 -56.52
N ALA A 794 54.83 26.30 -56.77
CA ALA A 794 55.42 25.41 -57.78
C ALA A 794 54.81 25.56 -59.18
N ASP A 795 54.19 26.71 -59.54
CA ASP A 795 53.51 27.03 -60.81
C ASP A 795 52.36 26.09 -61.25
N HIS A 796 52.12 24.99 -60.54
CA HIS A 796 51.15 23.94 -60.89
C HIS A 796 49.95 23.87 -59.95
N TYR A 797 50.06 24.44 -58.75
CA TYR A 797 48.99 24.46 -57.76
C TYR A 797 48.56 25.89 -57.45
N VAL A 798 47.27 26.09 -57.26
CA VAL A 798 46.70 27.39 -56.88
C VAL A 798 45.87 27.24 -55.62
N LEU A 799 45.90 28.29 -54.79
CA LEU A 799 45.07 28.37 -53.59
C LEU A 799 43.77 29.10 -53.95
N VAL A 800 42.65 28.47 -53.66
CA VAL A 800 41.32 29.01 -53.97
C VAL A 800 40.51 29.10 -52.67
N SER A 801 39.72 30.16 -52.54
CA SER A 801 38.73 30.32 -51.49
C SER A 801 37.48 30.96 -52.09
N GLY A 802 36.45 30.15 -52.31
CA GLY A 802 35.27 30.58 -53.08
C GLY A 802 35.67 30.94 -54.52
N SER A 803 35.35 32.17 -54.95
CA SER A 803 35.71 32.69 -56.28
C SER A 803 37.06 33.43 -56.33
N GLU A 804 37.79 33.51 -55.22
CA GLU A 804 39.08 34.21 -55.12
C GLU A 804 40.26 33.25 -55.27
N ILE A 805 41.27 33.64 -56.07
CA ILE A 805 42.60 33.03 -56.05
C ILE A 805 43.48 33.76 -55.02
N LEU A 806 43.91 33.02 -54.00
CA LEU A 806 44.66 33.52 -52.85
C LEU A 806 46.17 33.57 -53.11
N ASP A 807 46.82 34.63 -52.62
CA ASP A 807 48.29 34.77 -52.66
C ASP A 807 48.97 34.16 -51.43
N LYS A 808 48.20 33.82 -50.38
CA LYS A 808 48.68 33.22 -49.13
C LYS A 808 47.69 32.18 -48.63
N VAL A 809 48.21 31.10 -48.05
CA VAL A 809 47.41 30.02 -47.48
C VAL A 809 46.56 30.53 -46.31
N ARG A 810 45.28 30.18 -46.32
CA ARG A 810 44.34 30.32 -45.21
C ARG A 810 43.83 28.94 -44.82
N SER A 811 43.24 28.83 -43.62
CA SER A 811 42.70 27.56 -43.11
C SER A 811 41.48 27.06 -43.88
N ASP A 812 40.72 27.95 -44.52
CA ASP A 812 39.57 27.65 -45.37
C ASP A 812 39.94 27.53 -46.87
N ALA A 813 41.23 27.51 -47.19
CA ALA A 813 41.68 27.44 -48.57
C ALA A 813 41.64 26.00 -49.10
N THR A 814 41.26 25.87 -50.36
CA THR A 814 41.40 24.67 -51.15
C THR A 814 42.65 24.78 -52.01
N LEU A 815 43.51 23.77 -51.96
CA LEU A 815 44.65 23.66 -52.88
C LEU A 815 44.17 22.91 -54.13
N ARG A 816 44.26 23.55 -55.30
CA ARG A 816 43.83 22.99 -56.59
C ARG A 816 45.01 22.75 -57.52
N ASP A 817 45.05 21.59 -58.17
CA ASP A 817 45.98 21.30 -59.26
C ASP A 817 45.41 21.83 -60.59
N VAL A 818 46.14 22.73 -61.25
CA VAL A 818 45.74 23.34 -62.53
C VAL A 818 46.60 22.87 -63.69
N SER A 819 47.44 21.85 -63.50
CA SER A 819 48.39 21.38 -64.52
C SER A 819 47.71 20.88 -65.79
N ASP A 820 46.52 20.26 -65.67
CA ASP A 820 45.73 19.71 -66.77
C ASP A 820 44.49 20.56 -67.11
N ALA A 821 44.30 21.72 -66.47
CA ALA A 821 43.15 22.59 -66.71
C ALA A 821 43.32 23.41 -68.01
N GLU A 822 42.24 23.58 -68.78
CA GLU A 822 42.26 24.39 -70.00
C GLU A 822 42.32 25.88 -69.65
N THR A 823 43.39 26.58 -70.05
CA THR A 823 43.48 28.03 -69.84
C THR A 823 42.54 28.77 -70.78
N ILE A 824 41.52 29.42 -70.23
CA ILE A 824 40.47 30.10 -70.99
C ILE A 824 40.72 31.60 -71.13
N GLY A 825 40.26 32.19 -72.25
CA GLY A 825 40.46 33.59 -72.59
C GLY A 825 39.16 34.33 -72.96
N PRO A 826 39.24 35.55 -73.52
CA PRO A 826 38.09 36.40 -73.80
C PRO A 826 36.95 35.75 -74.61
N ASN A 827 37.28 34.89 -75.57
CA ASN A 827 36.29 34.24 -76.44
C ASN A 827 35.46 33.21 -75.67
N GLU A 828 36.10 32.44 -74.80
CA GLU A 828 35.40 31.45 -73.97
C GLU A 828 34.58 32.15 -72.88
N VAL A 829 35.14 33.19 -72.24
CA VAL A 829 34.38 34.04 -71.32
C VAL A 829 33.15 34.64 -72.01
N ARG A 830 33.27 35.08 -73.26
CA ARG A 830 32.13 35.54 -74.06
C ARG A 830 31.11 34.43 -74.29
N SER A 831 31.54 33.23 -74.69
CA SER A 831 30.64 32.08 -74.89
C SER A 831 29.84 31.77 -73.63
N ARG A 832 30.49 31.75 -72.47
CA ARG A 832 29.84 31.51 -71.16
C ARG A 832 28.84 32.62 -70.78
N ILE A 833 29.11 33.89 -71.16
CA ILE A 833 28.16 34.99 -70.99
C ILE A 833 26.96 34.81 -71.93
N GLU A 834 27.18 34.44 -73.19
CA GLU A 834 26.10 34.19 -74.17
C GLU A 834 25.21 33.02 -73.74
N GLU A 835 25.81 31.91 -73.29
CA GLU A 835 25.08 30.77 -72.72
C GLU A 835 24.23 31.17 -71.51
N ALA A 836 24.77 32.01 -70.62
CA ALA A 836 24.01 32.53 -69.48
C ALA A 836 22.84 33.43 -69.93
N ILE A 837 23.01 34.23 -70.98
CA ILE A 837 21.92 35.04 -71.56
C ILE A 837 20.86 34.13 -72.21
N GLU A 838 21.25 33.10 -72.95
CA GLU A 838 20.30 32.17 -73.56
C GLU A 838 19.47 31.44 -72.50
N ALA A 839 20.10 31.07 -71.39
CA ALA A 839 19.43 30.37 -70.29
C ALA A 839 18.49 31.27 -69.47
N ALA A 840 18.89 32.51 -69.16
CA ALA A 840 18.18 33.37 -68.19
C ALA A 840 17.59 34.67 -68.79
N GLY A 841 17.83 34.93 -70.07
CA GLY A 841 17.42 36.16 -70.75
C GLY A 841 18.32 37.38 -70.47
N GLU A 842 19.22 37.29 -69.49
CA GLU A 842 20.29 38.25 -69.17
C GLU A 842 21.42 37.50 -68.45
N ALA A 843 22.65 38.03 -68.45
CA ALA A 843 23.78 37.41 -67.76
C ALA A 843 24.45 38.36 -66.77
N ASN A 844 24.56 37.93 -65.50
CA ASN A 844 25.36 38.59 -64.49
C ASN A 844 26.81 38.07 -64.55
N THR A 845 27.74 38.94 -64.92
CA THR A 845 29.13 38.53 -65.14
C THR A 845 29.85 38.07 -63.86
N SER A 846 29.41 38.47 -62.66
CA SER A 846 29.94 37.97 -61.39
C SER A 846 29.60 36.49 -61.15
N GLN A 847 28.41 36.08 -61.59
CA GLN A 847 27.97 34.68 -61.51
C GLN A 847 28.73 33.83 -62.53
N VAL A 848 28.98 34.36 -63.73
CA VAL A 848 29.80 33.70 -64.74
C VAL A 848 31.24 33.51 -64.24
N LEU A 849 31.84 34.52 -63.60
CA LEU A 849 33.16 34.40 -63.00
C LEU A 849 33.18 33.33 -61.89
N THR A 850 32.17 33.29 -61.03
CA THR A 850 32.03 32.24 -60.00
C THR A 850 31.93 30.84 -60.62
N ALA A 851 31.14 30.68 -61.68
CA ALA A 851 31.02 29.41 -62.40
C ALA A 851 32.36 28.96 -63.01
N ILE A 852 33.11 29.89 -63.61
CA ILE A 852 34.48 29.64 -64.11
C ILE A 852 35.42 29.24 -62.98
N ARG A 853 35.33 29.88 -61.80
CA ARG A 853 36.18 29.59 -60.64
C ARG A 853 35.87 28.23 -60.01
N ASN A 854 34.63 27.78 -60.09
CA ASN A 854 34.20 26.49 -59.54
C ASN A 854 34.37 25.32 -60.52
N ASP A 855 34.68 25.59 -61.78
CA ASP A 855 34.93 24.55 -62.79
C ASP A 855 36.41 24.11 -62.72
N PRO A 856 36.72 22.89 -62.22
CA PRO A 856 38.09 22.41 -62.07
C PRO A 856 38.75 22.04 -63.42
N GLU A 857 37.98 22.02 -64.52
CA GLU A 857 38.51 21.70 -65.86
C GLU A 857 39.10 22.93 -66.56
N VAL A 858 38.78 24.14 -66.09
CA VAL A 858 39.21 25.38 -66.72
C VAL A 858 40.01 26.25 -65.75
N TYR A 859 40.92 27.05 -66.31
CA TYR A 859 41.72 27.98 -65.54
C TYR A 859 41.69 29.36 -66.19
N LEU A 860 41.14 30.34 -65.48
CA LEU A 860 41.23 31.75 -65.86
C LEU A 860 42.27 32.44 -64.94
N PRO A 861 43.47 32.79 -65.41
CA PRO A 861 44.48 33.41 -64.57
C PRO A 861 43.94 34.68 -63.88
N LYS A 862 44.37 34.90 -62.62
CA LYS A 862 43.95 36.07 -61.82
C LYS A 862 44.25 37.38 -62.56
N ASP A 863 45.42 37.47 -63.17
CA ASP A 863 45.88 38.66 -63.91
C ASP A 863 45.11 38.89 -65.23
N ASP A 864 44.60 37.83 -65.86
CA ASP A 864 43.89 37.91 -67.14
C ASP A 864 42.38 38.15 -66.99
N THR A 865 41.84 37.97 -65.78
CA THR A 865 40.39 37.94 -65.50
C THR A 865 39.68 39.23 -65.92
N ASP A 866 40.13 40.41 -65.48
CA ASP A 866 39.50 41.69 -65.86
C ASP A 866 39.56 41.89 -67.38
N SER A 867 40.72 41.62 -67.99
CA SER A 867 40.92 41.83 -69.42
C SER A 867 40.03 40.94 -70.29
N ALA A 868 39.83 39.68 -69.88
CA ALA A 868 38.99 38.71 -70.57
C ALA A 868 37.51 39.10 -70.52
N PHE A 869 37.00 39.45 -69.34
CA PHE A 869 35.63 39.93 -69.18
C PHE A 869 35.40 41.28 -69.87
N ARG A 870 36.35 42.22 -69.81
CA ARG A 870 36.25 43.53 -70.47
C ARG A 870 36.10 43.38 -71.98
N SER A 871 36.91 42.51 -72.57
CA SER A 871 36.88 42.23 -74.01
C SER A 871 35.59 41.51 -74.41
N ALA A 872 35.14 40.53 -73.62
CA ALA A 872 33.89 39.79 -73.87
C ALA A 872 32.66 40.73 -73.83
N VAL A 873 32.51 41.52 -72.76
CA VAL A 873 31.37 42.42 -72.58
C VAL A 873 31.37 43.52 -73.65
N SER A 874 32.52 44.15 -73.93
CA SER A 874 32.60 45.21 -74.95
C SER A 874 32.23 44.70 -76.35
N SER A 875 32.57 43.45 -76.67
CA SER A 875 32.16 42.81 -77.93
C SER A 875 30.65 42.64 -77.99
N LEU A 876 30.01 42.14 -76.92
CA LEU A 876 28.56 41.95 -76.86
C LEU A 876 27.80 43.28 -77.01
N LEU A 877 28.27 44.36 -76.39
CA LEU A 877 27.64 45.68 -76.55
C LEU A 877 27.71 46.21 -77.99
N SER A 878 28.76 45.84 -78.73
CA SER A 878 28.89 46.20 -80.15
C SER A 878 27.90 45.41 -81.02
N ASP A 879 27.50 44.22 -80.58
CA ASP A 879 26.54 43.34 -81.26
C ASP A 879 25.08 43.66 -80.90
N GLY A 880 24.82 44.77 -80.20
CA GLY A 880 23.47 45.28 -79.93
C GLY A 880 22.95 45.02 -78.51
N TYR A 881 23.66 44.25 -77.71
CA TYR A 881 23.33 44.04 -76.29
C TYR A 881 23.51 45.33 -75.49
N LYS A 882 22.88 45.40 -74.33
CA LYS A 882 22.96 46.54 -73.41
C LYS A 882 23.34 46.09 -72.00
N ILE A 883 23.90 46.99 -71.21
CA ILE A 883 24.05 46.79 -69.77
C ILE A 883 22.82 47.34 -69.08
N LYS A 884 22.20 46.52 -68.24
CA LYS A 884 21.08 46.89 -67.36
C LYS A 884 21.62 47.59 -66.11
N THR A 885 21.15 48.80 -65.84
CA THR A 885 21.60 49.62 -64.70
C THR A 885 20.40 50.29 -64.02
N GLY A 886 19.94 49.74 -62.88
CA GLY A 886 19.03 50.41 -61.94
C GLY A 886 17.88 51.23 -62.55
N GLY A 887 17.15 50.66 -63.51
CA GLY A 887 16.04 51.30 -64.23
C GLY A 887 16.35 51.69 -65.69
N ASP A 888 17.62 51.78 -66.08
CA ASP A 888 18.06 52.20 -67.42
C ASP A 888 18.86 51.11 -68.16
N TYR A 889 18.96 51.26 -69.49
CA TYR A 889 19.78 50.41 -70.38
C TYR A 889 20.84 51.24 -71.10
N VAL A 890 22.11 50.89 -70.91
CA VAL A 890 23.24 51.62 -71.50
C VAL A 890 24.00 50.80 -72.54
N SER A 891 24.51 51.46 -73.57
CA SER A 891 25.21 50.84 -74.71
C SER A 891 26.73 50.81 -74.59
N THR A 892 27.30 51.31 -73.49
CA THR A 892 28.76 51.36 -73.29
C THR A 892 29.13 50.91 -71.88
N LEU A 893 30.25 50.18 -71.76
CA LEU A 893 30.76 49.70 -70.47
C LEU A 893 31.17 50.86 -69.55
N GLY A 894 31.88 51.86 -70.10
CA GLY A 894 32.38 53.00 -69.33
C GLY A 894 33.37 52.58 -68.25
N ASP A 895 33.26 53.19 -67.06
CA ASP A 895 34.10 52.89 -65.89
C ASP A 895 33.60 51.70 -65.05
N ARG A 896 32.58 50.96 -65.52
CA ARG A 896 32.02 49.82 -64.80
C ARG A 896 32.97 48.63 -64.81
N GLU A 897 32.93 47.85 -63.73
CA GLU A 897 33.69 46.60 -63.62
C GLU A 897 33.11 45.54 -64.54
N PRO A 898 33.86 45.03 -65.54
CA PRO A 898 33.35 44.08 -66.51
C PRO A 898 32.95 42.74 -65.89
N THR A 899 33.52 42.41 -64.73
CA THR A 899 33.20 41.22 -63.93
C THR A 899 31.95 41.40 -63.06
N SER A 900 31.33 42.59 -63.02
CA SER A 900 30.16 42.89 -62.18
C SER A 900 29.13 43.75 -62.92
N VAL A 901 28.67 43.27 -64.08
CA VAL A 901 27.62 43.91 -64.88
C VAL A 901 26.57 42.89 -65.31
N VAL A 902 25.36 43.37 -65.59
CA VAL A 902 24.28 42.55 -66.16
C VAL A 902 24.12 42.89 -67.64
N VAL A 903 24.44 41.94 -68.51
CA VAL A 903 24.33 42.09 -69.96
C VAL A 903 23.01 41.48 -70.43
N ALA A 904 22.22 42.26 -71.17
CA ALA A 904 20.89 41.86 -71.65
C ALA A 904 20.73 42.11 -73.16
N PRO A 905 19.98 41.26 -73.88
CA PRO A 905 19.66 41.46 -75.28
C PRO A 905 18.64 42.60 -75.44
N MET A 906 18.67 43.30 -76.58
CA MET A 906 17.77 44.41 -76.90
C MET A 906 17.33 44.30 -78.36
N VAL A 907 16.08 44.68 -78.67
CA VAL A 907 15.60 44.71 -80.06
C VAL A 907 16.29 45.82 -80.86
N ALA A 908 16.37 45.63 -82.18
CA ALA A 908 16.84 46.68 -83.09
C ALA A 908 15.87 47.88 -83.12
N ASP A 909 16.40 49.09 -83.37
CA ASP A 909 15.64 50.34 -83.29
C ASP A 909 14.41 50.36 -84.23
N ASP A 910 14.52 49.78 -85.43
CA ASP A 910 13.45 49.71 -86.44
C ASP A 910 12.32 48.73 -86.06
N VAL A 911 12.64 47.70 -85.28
CA VAL A 911 11.67 46.78 -84.68
C VAL A 911 11.02 47.40 -83.45
N GLY A 912 11.79 48.16 -82.68
CA GLY A 912 11.30 48.91 -81.52
C GLY A 912 10.21 49.92 -81.87
N GLU A 913 10.37 50.68 -82.97
CA GLU A 913 9.32 51.59 -83.46
C GLU A 913 8.01 50.87 -83.80
N GLN A 914 8.10 49.68 -84.42
CA GLN A 914 6.93 48.87 -84.77
C GLN A 914 6.17 48.39 -83.51
N ILE A 915 6.89 48.04 -82.45
CA ILE A 915 6.30 47.65 -81.16
C ILE A 915 5.54 48.83 -80.55
N LEU A 916 6.15 50.02 -80.51
CA LEU A 916 5.50 51.21 -79.93
C LEU A 916 4.28 51.67 -80.73
N ASP A 917 4.33 51.61 -82.07
CA ASP A 917 3.18 51.92 -82.93
C ASP A 917 1.99 50.99 -82.70
N HIS A 918 2.25 49.70 -82.41
CA HIS A 918 1.20 48.75 -82.07
C HIS A 918 0.53 49.10 -80.73
N ILE A 919 1.33 49.46 -79.71
CA ILE A 919 0.82 49.80 -78.38
C ILE A 919 0.00 51.10 -78.41
N ARG A 920 0.36 52.08 -79.25
CA ARG A 920 -0.45 53.30 -79.46
C ARG A 920 -1.88 53.05 -79.92
N GLY A 921 -2.13 51.89 -80.54
CA GLY A 921 -3.44 51.52 -81.08
C GLY A 921 -4.36 50.79 -80.11
N LEU A 922 -3.94 50.58 -78.85
CA LEU A 922 -4.69 49.87 -77.81
C LEU A 922 -5.63 50.82 -77.05
N ASP A 923 -6.77 50.31 -76.59
CA ASP A 923 -7.78 51.07 -75.84
C ASP A 923 -7.36 51.28 -74.36
N GLU A 924 -7.99 52.23 -73.66
CA GLU A 924 -7.78 52.45 -72.21
C GLU A 924 -8.08 51.17 -71.42
N GLU A 925 -7.26 50.88 -70.40
CA GLU A 925 -7.29 49.65 -69.60
C GLU A 925 -6.97 48.34 -70.35
N GLU A 926 -6.63 48.40 -71.64
CA GLU A 926 -6.24 47.22 -72.41
C GLU A 926 -4.89 46.63 -71.90
N THR A 927 -4.85 45.31 -71.76
CA THR A 927 -3.67 44.57 -71.27
C THR A 927 -2.98 43.81 -72.40
N PHE A 928 -1.65 43.82 -72.42
CA PHE A 928 -0.84 43.10 -73.39
C PHE A 928 0.35 42.39 -72.74
N LYS A 929 0.89 41.35 -73.39
CA LYS A 929 1.99 40.52 -72.87
C LYS A 929 3.16 40.50 -73.84
N VAL A 930 4.38 40.28 -73.31
CA VAL A 930 5.63 40.19 -74.08
C VAL A 930 5.50 39.22 -75.26
N GLN A 931 4.97 38.01 -75.01
CA GLN A 931 4.80 36.98 -76.04
C GLN A 931 3.84 37.42 -77.16
N SER A 932 2.78 38.16 -76.82
CA SER A 932 1.84 38.70 -77.81
C SER A 932 2.51 39.74 -78.70
N ILE A 933 3.33 40.62 -78.12
CA ILE A 933 4.11 41.63 -78.86
C ILE A 933 5.17 40.96 -79.74
N GLN A 934 5.90 39.97 -79.22
CA GLN A 934 6.90 39.23 -79.98
C GLN A 934 6.27 38.50 -81.17
N THR A 935 5.12 37.84 -80.98
CA THR A 935 4.42 37.13 -82.06
C THR A 935 3.85 38.08 -83.11
N ASN A 936 3.27 39.21 -82.70
CA ASN A 936 2.51 40.10 -83.60
C ASN A 936 3.36 41.18 -84.26
N CYS A 937 4.43 41.64 -83.60
CA CYS A 937 5.20 42.81 -84.00
C CYS A 937 6.68 42.49 -84.28
N ALA A 938 7.28 41.49 -83.62
CA ALA A 938 8.72 41.24 -83.66
C ALA A 938 9.08 39.73 -83.68
N PRO A 939 8.60 38.94 -84.66
CA PRO A 939 8.74 37.47 -84.64
C PRO A 939 10.17 36.97 -84.85
N SER A 940 11.08 37.83 -85.30
CA SER A 940 12.52 37.53 -85.45
C SER A 940 13.34 37.80 -84.20
N GLU A 941 12.77 38.48 -83.20
CA GLU A 941 13.45 38.82 -81.94
C GLU A 941 13.16 37.78 -80.85
N SER A 942 14.09 37.65 -79.89
CA SER A 942 13.84 36.81 -78.71
C SER A 942 12.82 37.46 -77.77
N GLU A 943 12.05 36.65 -77.05
CA GLU A 943 11.13 37.17 -76.01
C GLU A 943 11.89 37.99 -74.96
N ALA A 944 13.15 37.64 -74.66
CA ALA A 944 14.01 38.41 -73.76
C ALA A 944 14.33 39.82 -74.32
N ALA A 945 14.69 39.93 -75.60
CA ALA A 945 14.94 41.22 -76.24
C ALA A 945 13.68 42.11 -76.25
N VAL A 946 12.52 41.54 -76.59
CA VAL A 946 11.23 42.24 -76.57
C VAL A 946 10.85 42.67 -75.16
N LYS A 947 11.05 41.81 -74.15
CA LYS A 947 10.85 42.12 -72.72
C LYS A 947 11.70 43.32 -72.31
N HIS A 948 13.02 43.26 -72.55
CA HIS A 948 13.93 44.33 -72.16
C HIS A 948 13.61 45.65 -72.87
N PHE A 949 13.16 45.59 -74.13
CA PHE A 949 12.69 46.76 -74.85
C PHE A 949 11.43 47.38 -74.24
N LEU A 950 10.42 46.58 -73.88
CA LEU A 950 9.20 47.06 -73.23
C LEU A 950 9.49 47.67 -71.85
N LEU A 951 10.35 47.01 -71.06
CA LEU A 951 10.80 47.52 -69.77
C LEU A 951 11.57 48.84 -69.92
N ALA A 952 12.41 48.98 -70.95
CA ALA A 952 13.14 50.23 -71.21
C ALA A 952 12.24 51.40 -71.68
N ASN A 953 10.97 51.14 -71.99
CA ASN A 953 10.01 52.14 -72.47
C ASN A 953 8.78 52.29 -71.56
N LEU A 954 8.81 51.64 -70.38
CA LEU A 954 7.78 51.73 -69.34
C LEU A 954 7.64 53.17 -68.83
N GLY A 955 6.41 53.64 -68.57
CA GLY A 955 6.12 54.99 -68.04
C GLY A 955 6.37 56.15 -69.01
N LYS A 956 6.92 55.93 -70.21
CA LYS A 956 7.13 56.99 -71.21
C LYS A 956 5.80 57.55 -71.69
N SER A 957 5.77 58.82 -72.08
CA SER A 957 4.51 59.53 -72.38
C SER A 957 3.85 59.20 -73.74
N ASP A 958 4.50 58.42 -74.63
CA ASP A 958 3.97 58.11 -75.96
C ASP A 958 4.52 56.78 -76.54
N PRO A 959 3.78 55.65 -76.43
CA PRO A 959 2.55 55.45 -75.64
C PRO A 959 2.85 55.25 -74.15
N HIS A 960 1.95 55.71 -73.29
CA HIS A 960 2.04 55.52 -71.84
C HIS A 960 1.43 54.19 -71.42
N TYR A 961 2.27 53.34 -70.82
CA TYR A 961 1.88 52.06 -70.27
C TYR A 961 2.71 51.71 -69.03
N VAL A 962 2.10 50.90 -68.17
CA VAL A 962 2.63 50.49 -66.87
C VAL A 962 2.61 48.96 -66.74
N VAL A 963 3.25 48.42 -65.71
CA VAL A 963 3.19 46.98 -65.42
C VAL A 963 1.74 46.58 -65.15
N GLY A 964 1.27 45.54 -65.82
CA GLY A 964 -0.15 45.15 -65.79
C GLY A 964 -0.65 44.77 -64.40
N ALA A 965 0.18 44.05 -63.63
CA ALA A 965 -0.18 43.55 -62.32
C ALA A 965 -0.11 44.60 -61.19
N THR A 966 0.77 45.59 -61.30
CA THR A 966 1.09 46.53 -60.20
C THR A 966 0.78 47.98 -60.53
N GLY A 967 0.57 48.33 -61.81
CA GLY A 967 0.47 49.72 -62.23
C GLY A 967 1.79 50.49 -62.19
N SER A 968 2.91 49.82 -61.92
CA SER A 968 4.21 50.48 -61.75
C SER A 968 4.84 50.94 -63.07
N GLU A 969 5.51 52.08 -63.01
CA GLU A 969 6.42 52.58 -64.05
C GLU A 969 7.87 52.10 -63.87
N ASP A 970 8.20 51.47 -62.75
CA ASP A 970 9.54 50.95 -62.48
C ASP A 970 9.75 49.60 -63.20
N PRO A 971 10.76 49.48 -64.08
CA PRO A 971 11.12 48.21 -64.72
C PRO A 971 11.43 47.06 -63.76
N ALA A 972 11.84 47.36 -62.51
CA ALA A 972 12.13 46.36 -61.49
C ALA A 972 10.88 45.64 -60.96
N ASP A 973 9.71 46.28 -61.04
CA ASP A 973 8.44 45.75 -60.52
C ASP A 973 7.77 44.76 -61.47
N TRP A 974 8.34 44.58 -62.67
CA TRP A 974 7.85 43.61 -63.62
C TRP A 974 8.36 42.20 -63.28
N PHE A 975 7.43 41.25 -63.14
CA PHE A 975 7.73 39.83 -63.00
C PHE A 975 7.23 39.01 -64.19
N PRO A 976 7.83 37.83 -64.47
CA PRO A 976 7.40 36.97 -65.57
C PRO A 976 5.90 36.66 -65.52
N GLY A 977 5.17 37.07 -66.56
CA GLY A 977 3.72 36.84 -66.69
C GLY A 977 2.82 38.03 -66.31
N ALA A 978 3.35 39.07 -65.66
CA ALA A 978 2.61 40.25 -65.19
C ALA A 978 1.94 41.06 -66.32
N GLY A 979 2.46 40.97 -67.55
CA GLY A 979 1.98 41.77 -68.69
C GLY A 979 2.15 43.28 -68.47
N PHE A 980 1.51 44.07 -69.33
CA PHE A 980 1.50 45.54 -69.33
C PHE A 980 0.06 46.01 -69.54
N ARG A 981 -0.26 47.22 -69.08
CA ARG A 981 -1.61 47.83 -69.24
C ARG A 981 -1.54 49.33 -69.52
N ILE A 982 -2.62 49.86 -70.10
CA ILE A 982 -2.88 51.31 -70.22
C ILE A 982 -3.68 51.78 -68.98
N PRO A 983 -3.22 52.73 -68.13
CA PRO A 983 -3.91 53.14 -66.90
C PRO A 983 -5.11 54.11 -67.10
N PRO A 984 -6.12 54.17 -66.18
CA PRO A 984 -7.29 55.09 -66.22
C PRO A 984 -7.02 56.50 -65.62
N GLU A 985 -7.90 57.50 -65.88
CA GLU A 985 -7.60 58.94 -65.66
C GLU A 985 -7.84 59.59 -64.24
N GLU A 986 -8.66 59.09 -63.28
CA GLU A 986 -8.87 59.77 -61.93
C GLU A 986 -9.10 58.84 -60.69
N GLY A 987 -8.50 59.16 -59.51
CA GLY A 987 -8.64 58.48 -58.17
C GLY A 987 -7.67 59.04 -57.08
N TRP A 988 -7.75 58.60 -55.79
CA TRP A 988 -6.80 58.98 -54.72
C TRP A 988 -6.10 57.78 -54.03
N THR A 989 -4.97 58.03 -53.34
CA THR A 989 -4.13 56.96 -52.77
C THR A 989 -3.68 57.30 -51.35
N PHE A 990 -3.77 56.33 -50.45
CA PHE A 990 -3.15 56.34 -49.14
C PHE A 990 -1.89 55.47 -49.14
N GLU A 991 -0.76 56.04 -48.72
CA GLU A 991 0.51 55.33 -48.58
C GLU A 991 1.13 55.59 -47.22
N TYR A 992 1.69 54.54 -46.60
CA TYR A 992 2.45 54.67 -45.36
C TYR A 992 3.61 53.69 -45.34
N GLN A 993 4.82 54.20 -45.10
CA GLN A 993 6.01 53.39 -44.82
C GLN A 993 6.67 53.86 -43.53
N GLY A 994 6.80 52.96 -42.55
CA GLY A 994 7.44 53.31 -41.28
C GLY A 994 7.40 52.21 -40.22
N ASP A 995 8.01 52.47 -39.07
CA ASP A 995 8.18 51.49 -38.00
C ASP A 995 7.23 51.71 -36.80
N SER A 996 6.22 52.57 -36.95
CA SER A 996 5.39 53.03 -35.84
C SER A 996 3.89 52.90 -36.14
N PRO A 997 3.21 51.89 -35.56
CA PRO A 997 1.76 51.76 -35.67
C PRO A 997 1.01 53.00 -35.16
N ALA A 998 1.56 53.69 -34.16
CA ALA A 998 0.97 54.91 -33.62
C ALA A 998 1.03 56.10 -34.60
N GLU A 999 2.11 56.22 -35.38
CA GLU A 999 2.23 57.24 -36.43
C GLU A 999 1.37 56.90 -37.64
N MET A 1000 1.37 55.63 -38.06
CA MET A 1000 0.51 55.11 -39.13
C MET A 1000 -0.97 55.43 -38.88
N ARG A 1001 -1.49 55.10 -37.69
CA ARG A 1001 -2.90 55.39 -37.33
C ARG A 1001 -3.19 56.88 -37.27
N LYS A 1002 -2.19 57.69 -36.91
CA LYS A 1002 -2.34 59.15 -36.92
C LYS A 1002 -2.41 59.68 -38.36
N GLU A 1003 -1.54 59.23 -39.25
CA GLU A 1003 -1.55 59.64 -40.66
C GLU A 1003 -2.82 59.19 -41.38
N TRP A 1004 -3.29 57.96 -41.12
CA TRP A 1004 -4.58 57.50 -41.61
C TRP A 1004 -5.74 58.39 -41.15
N ASN A 1005 -5.83 58.70 -39.85
CA ASN A 1005 -6.87 59.58 -39.32
C ASN A 1005 -6.79 61.02 -39.86
N ASP A 1006 -5.59 61.51 -40.16
CA ASP A 1006 -5.37 62.86 -40.67
C ASP A 1006 -5.65 62.98 -42.18
N SER A 1007 -5.57 61.88 -42.94
CA SER A 1007 -5.60 61.90 -44.42
C SER A 1007 -6.73 61.09 -45.07
N HIS A 1008 -7.49 60.29 -44.32
CA HIS A 1008 -8.51 59.42 -44.93
C HIS A 1008 -9.61 60.24 -45.65
N GLU A 1009 -10.03 59.77 -46.82
CA GLU A 1009 -11.27 60.19 -47.49
C GLU A 1009 -12.22 58.99 -47.67
N SER A 1010 -13.50 59.26 -47.92
CA SER A 1010 -14.47 58.19 -48.17
C SER A 1010 -14.29 57.65 -49.59
N GLY A 1011 -14.08 56.35 -49.73
CA GLY A 1011 -14.01 55.67 -51.03
C GLY A 1011 -14.12 54.16 -50.88
N SER A 1012 -14.09 53.47 -52.01
CA SER A 1012 -13.95 52.02 -52.06
C SER A 1012 -12.60 51.62 -52.65
N VAL A 1013 -11.98 50.59 -52.08
CA VAL A 1013 -10.64 50.14 -52.47
C VAL A 1013 -10.64 49.70 -53.94
N SER A 1014 -9.84 50.34 -54.79
CA SER A 1014 -9.56 49.93 -56.18
C SER A 1014 -8.21 49.19 -56.30
N TYR A 1015 -7.35 49.31 -55.28
CA TYR A 1015 -6.18 48.47 -55.06
C TYR A 1015 -5.72 48.62 -53.61
N GLY A 1016 -5.26 47.57 -52.92
CA GLY A 1016 -4.78 47.70 -51.54
C GLY A 1016 -3.83 46.60 -51.11
N SER A 1017 -2.64 46.98 -50.65
CA SER A 1017 -1.60 46.09 -50.13
C SER A 1017 -1.05 46.63 -48.81
N LEU A 1018 -0.79 45.75 -47.85
CA LEU A 1018 -0.21 46.08 -46.56
C LEU A 1018 0.71 44.97 -46.05
N SER A 1019 1.89 45.31 -45.54
CA SER A 1019 2.84 44.38 -44.93
C SER A 1019 3.44 44.92 -43.63
N PHE A 1020 3.85 44.05 -42.69
CA PHE A 1020 4.61 44.42 -41.49
C PHE A 1020 5.31 43.24 -40.80
N ASN A 1021 6.23 43.53 -39.88
CA ASN A 1021 6.98 42.57 -39.08
C ASN A 1021 6.70 42.69 -37.57
N THR A 1022 6.63 41.58 -36.82
CA THR A 1022 6.54 41.56 -35.35
C THR A 1022 7.63 40.67 -34.74
N ASN A 1023 8.12 41.02 -33.54
CA ASN A 1023 9.22 40.33 -32.85
C ASN A 1023 8.81 39.79 -31.48
N GLY A 1024 9.50 38.75 -31.00
CA GLY A 1024 9.31 38.18 -29.66
C GLY A 1024 7.95 37.50 -29.46
N ASP A 1025 7.38 37.59 -28.26
CA ASP A 1025 6.07 36.99 -27.92
C ASP A 1025 4.90 37.54 -28.77
N GLY A 1026 5.07 38.73 -29.39
CA GLY A 1026 4.11 39.30 -30.34
C GLY A 1026 4.12 38.66 -31.74
N ALA A 1027 5.12 37.81 -32.02
CA ALA A 1027 5.22 37.01 -33.24
C ALA A 1027 4.49 35.65 -33.12
N ALA A 1028 4.05 35.26 -31.91
CA ALA A 1028 3.45 33.96 -31.65
C ALA A 1028 1.92 33.97 -31.88
N PRO A 1029 1.35 33.02 -32.66
CA PRO A 1029 -0.09 32.81 -32.74
C PRO A 1029 -0.65 32.43 -31.36
N GLY A 1030 -1.81 32.96 -30.98
CA GLY A 1030 -2.28 32.95 -29.57
C GLY A 1030 -2.36 31.58 -28.85
N GLY A 1031 -2.43 30.46 -29.57
CA GLY A 1031 -2.37 29.12 -28.97
C GLY A 1031 -0.95 28.62 -28.62
N LEU A 1032 0.09 29.32 -29.08
CA LEU A 1032 1.50 28.95 -28.97
C LEU A 1032 2.33 29.95 -28.14
N GLN A 1033 1.70 31.03 -27.65
CA GLN A 1033 2.33 31.97 -26.73
C GLN A 1033 2.71 31.26 -25.41
N GLY A 1034 4.01 31.32 -25.06
CA GLY A 1034 4.55 30.69 -23.84
C GLY A 1034 4.90 29.21 -23.94
N ILE A 1035 4.75 28.58 -25.13
CA ILE A 1035 5.09 27.17 -25.36
C ILE A 1035 6.43 27.03 -26.12
N ALA A 1036 6.77 28.01 -26.95
CA ALA A 1036 8.04 28.08 -27.67
C ALA A 1036 8.49 29.55 -27.83
N GLU A 1037 9.78 29.78 -28.01
CA GLU A 1037 10.37 31.12 -28.15
C GLU A 1037 10.37 31.53 -29.64
N PHE A 1038 9.65 32.60 -29.98
CA PHE A 1038 9.51 33.11 -31.36
C PHE A 1038 10.34 34.39 -31.56
N GLN A 1039 11.13 34.45 -32.63
CA GLN A 1039 12.06 35.56 -32.87
C GLN A 1039 11.48 36.67 -33.75
N LEU A 1040 10.88 36.34 -34.91
CA LEU A 1040 10.35 37.29 -35.89
C LEU A 1040 9.19 36.64 -36.69
N ALA A 1041 8.13 37.39 -36.97
CA ALA A 1041 7.06 37.02 -37.89
C ALA A 1041 6.78 38.15 -38.89
N HIS A 1042 6.53 37.79 -40.15
CA HIS A 1042 6.18 38.72 -41.23
C HIS A 1042 4.75 38.46 -41.70
N ALA A 1043 3.96 39.52 -41.90
CA ALA A 1043 2.58 39.43 -42.34
C ALA A 1043 2.36 40.31 -43.58
N ASP A 1044 1.80 39.71 -44.64
CA ASP A 1044 1.37 40.36 -45.87
C ASP A 1044 -0.15 40.21 -46.04
N LEU A 1045 -0.84 41.33 -46.29
CA LEU A 1045 -2.28 41.41 -46.50
C LEU A 1045 -2.59 42.12 -47.81
N GLN A 1046 -3.46 41.50 -48.60
CA GLN A 1046 -4.08 42.09 -49.79
C GLN A 1046 -5.54 42.39 -49.48
N LEU A 1047 -5.97 43.64 -49.74
CA LEU A 1047 -7.33 44.09 -49.49
C LEU A 1047 -8.23 43.72 -50.67
N GLU A 1048 -9.47 43.34 -50.37
CA GLU A 1048 -10.42 43.02 -51.44
C GLU A 1048 -10.94 44.30 -52.09
N LEU A 1049 -11.01 44.27 -53.43
CA LEU A 1049 -11.56 45.37 -54.22
C LEU A 1049 -13.01 45.64 -53.84
N GLY A 1050 -13.37 46.92 -53.71
CA GLY A 1050 -14.69 47.39 -53.31
C GLY A 1050 -14.91 47.47 -51.80
N GLN A 1051 -13.95 47.07 -50.95
CA GLN A 1051 -14.03 47.26 -49.51
C GLN A 1051 -14.13 48.76 -49.16
N SER A 1052 -14.98 49.10 -48.18
CA SER A 1052 -15.11 50.50 -47.76
C SER A 1052 -13.91 50.93 -46.94
N HIS A 1053 -13.57 52.22 -47.00
CA HIS A 1053 -12.52 52.80 -46.15
C HIS A 1053 -12.74 52.54 -44.64
N GLU A 1054 -13.99 52.32 -44.18
CA GLU A 1054 -14.29 51.94 -42.79
C GLU A 1054 -13.74 50.55 -42.42
N VAL A 1055 -13.82 49.58 -43.33
CA VAL A 1055 -13.25 48.24 -43.13
C VAL A 1055 -11.73 48.30 -43.11
N VAL A 1056 -11.14 49.17 -43.93
CA VAL A 1056 -9.70 49.43 -43.92
C VAL A 1056 -9.27 50.03 -42.58
N ALA A 1057 -10.04 50.98 -42.03
CA ALA A 1057 -9.77 51.58 -40.73
C ALA A 1057 -9.73 50.52 -39.60
N ASP A 1058 -10.70 49.59 -39.58
CA ASP A 1058 -10.72 48.49 -38.61
C ASP A 1058 -9.49 47.58 -38.71
N ILE A 1059 -9.02 47.30 -39.94
CA ILE A 1059 -7.81 46.49 -40.16
C ILE A 1059 -6.58 47.21 -39.62
N LEU A 1060 -6.43 48.50 -39.89
CA LEU A 1060 -5.30 49.31 -39.42
C LEU A 1060 -5.28 49.50 -37.89
N GLU A 1061 -6.45 49.58 -37.23
CA GLU A 1061 -6.53 49.65 -35.77
C GLU A 1061 -6.01 48.37 -35.10
N ASN A 1062 -6.26 47.19 -35.68
CA ASN A 1062 -5.90 45.90 -35.09
C ASN A 1062 -4.44 45.46 -35.32
N ILE A 1063 -3.61 46.25 -36.00
CA ILE A 1063 -2.18 45.96 -36.16
C ILE A 1063 -1.48 46.01 -34.78
N PRO A 1064 -0.66 45.01 -34.39
CA PRO A 1064 -0.01 44.98 -33.09
C PRO A 1064 0.91 46.20 -32.84
N GLU A 1065 0.95 46.71 -31.60
CA GLU A 1065 1.85 47.82 -31.21
C GLU A 1065 3.34 47.51 -31.40
N ALA A 1066 3.72 46.23 -31.40
CA ALA A 1066 5.09 45.79 -31.63
C ALA A 1066 5.47 45.65 -33.12
N ALA A 1067 4.59 46.06 -34.05
CA ALA A 1067 4.84 45.96 -35.48
C ALA A 1067 5.87 47.00 -35.96
N THR A 1068 6.77 46.58 -36.85
CA THR A 1068 7.86 47.37 -37.46
C THR A 1068 7.98 47.03 -38.94
N GLY A 1069 8.59 47.90 -39.75
CA GLY A 1069 8.68 47.75 -41.21
C GLY A 1069 7.30 47.69 -41.86
N ILE A 1070 6.40 48.58 -41.46
CA ILE A 1070 5.03 48.66 -41.96
C ILE A 1070 5.08 49.35 -43.33
N ASP A 1071 4.49 48.72 -44.34
CA ASP A 1071 4.38 49.25 -45.69
C ASP A 1071 2.93 49.10 -46.20
N ILE A 1072 2.30 50.20 -46.59
CA ILE A 1072 0.88 50.28 -46.95
C ILE A 1072 0.76 51.09 -48.23
N THR A 1073 0.03 50.55 -49.21
CA THR A 1073 -0.40 51.28 -50.41
C THR A 1073 -1.83 50.90 -50.74
N ILE A 1074 -2.74 51.87 -50.68
CA ILE A 1074 -4.16 51.64 -50.94
C ILE A 1074 -4.71 52.76 -51.83
N GLN A 1075 -5.17 52.39 -53.02
CA GLN A 1075 -5.88 53.27 -53.95
C GLN A 1075 -7.39 53.14 -53.75
N PHE A 1076 -8.06 54.29 -53.78
CA PHE A 1076 -9.49 54.42 -53.62
C PHE A 1076 -10.10 55.13 -54.83
N GLU A 1077 -11.27 54.65 -55.22
CA GLU A 1077 -12.18 55.27 -56.18
C GLU A 1077 -13.39 55.91 -55.49
#